data_AF-A0A7Y4FYR9-F1
#
_entry.id   AF-A0A7Y4FYR9-F1
#
_cell.length_a   1.000
_cell.length_b   1.000
_cell.length_c   1.000
_cell.angle_alpha   90.00
_cell.angle_beta   90.00
_cell.angle_gamma   90.00
#
_symmetry.space_group_name_H-M   'P 1'
#
loop_
_entity.id
_entity.type
_entity.pdbx_description
1 polymer ?
#
loop_
_entity_poly.entity_id
_entity_poly.type
_entity_poly.pdbx_seq_one_letter_code
_entity_poly.pdbx_strand_id
1 'polypeptide(L)'
;MKKLFNVSLLASAMFLAGCGDDSSSSGASTAIKYEQYIQDSLAQATSIKFQLTGTDIAVPLPSFALMDATDGTLGLPTGGDDSLTNPIAAMNTMDGWSTSMPIIMDFEGTGLADGFATGGVYLLKLSGSLTSETAPSLAGILTLGTDFDVQSSASTDTFTIVFKDSLDASSEYVLALSNELTDVNGDPVGMSASYAALKSSAVTYTEGSLAQAQKVTQGVETIFAGANAAGKVSLDSKDIIYSTWFTTESVGSSLFATKAATATGLASANLNGVWKGSANPNSVDLTTAYAMQFVSTETFKTALTNDVDFDKYIGGGDAATIAKAKGAIEFMYGATDNVDVSQGFVQLPYYLETSATEWNAQPFESGMPSLAKVSNALSNSSEQANMAAQLVAAGIDTSILATSQTEQLKLIGLNLTLADGSPLDSERVLTKYSPVPQVKSLEAVEFLLFTPNGTDPTDIVIYQHGITSAKENAYAFAYNLARAGVAVLAIDLPIHGTRSLDDQRSANADVLAYLNLTNLPVARDNVRQSALDVMGLRASLTASLKAGLLASSPLKGFNVATGSQVKFLGHSLGGIVGTTAVAASNRTLGSAAANSLYSFSAAAIENSGGQISNLLLGSTEFGPQVKHSVALSASTEYAGFATANCGSLSSKQCYQTFEANATAAQKATMTAAFQQFAYAAQTVLDTVDPFTNAAYLVASGSPVLPIYMGQVQGDDTVPNTVANAPFAGTTPLATKLGLKVVDSSNTSPDGAKDFVKFSDVAAHSTFVIPQDKTTPTPLDAGHHVSMQTQAVDFLIDNALTSGSITGSVLE
;
A
#
# COMPACT_ATOMS: atom_id res chain seq x y z
N MET A 1 -30.55 -1.40 -11.64
CA MET A 1 -30.68 -2.67 -10.89
C MET A 1 -29.28 -3.17 -10.59
N LYS A 2 -28.84 -3.11 -9.32
CA LYS A 2 -27.52 -3.62 -8.89
C LYS A 2 -27.43 -5.10 -9.30
N LYS A 3 -26.62 -5.45 -10.30
CA LYS A 3 -26.28 -6.85 -10.57
C LYS A 3 -25.15 -7.25 -9.61
N LEU A 4 -25.44 -7.12 -8.31
CA LEU A 4 -24.56 -7.66 -7.29
C LEU A 4 -24.48 -9.17 -7.52
N PHE A 5 -23.28 -9.72 -7.49
CA PHE A 5 -23.05 -11.12 -7.12
C PHE A 5 -23.41 -11.25 -5.63
N ASN A 6 -24.68 -11.00 -5.30
CA ASN A 6 -25.09 -10.90 -3.91
C ASN A 6 -25.18 -12.33 -3.40
N VAL A 7 -24.23 -12.75 -2.58
CA VAL A 7 -24.25 -14.08 -1.95
C VAL A 7 -25.57 -14.27 -1.17
N SER A 8 -26.16 -13.17 -0.68
CA SER A 8 -27.51 -13.12 -0.09
C SER A 8 -28.66 -13.49 -1.05
N LEU A 9 -28.51 -13.32 -2.37
CA LEU A 9 -29.51 -13.69 -3.40
C LEU A 9 -29.35 -15.13 -3.91
N LEU A 10 -28.29 -15.86 -3.55
CA LEU A 10 -28.15 -17.29 -3.88
C LEU A 10 -29.15 -18.17 -3.11
N ALA A 11 -29.79 -17.65 -2.06
CA ALA A 11 -30.63 -18.39 -1.10
C ALA A 11 -31.88 -19.10 -1.70
N SER A 12 -32.34 -18.74 -2.90
CA SER A 12 -33.68 -19.17 -3.36
C SER A 12 -33.70 -20.42 -4.26
N ALA A 13 -32.56 -20.92 -4.72
CA ALA A 13 -32.53 -21.93 -5.79
C ALA A 13 -31.94 -23.31 -5.40
N MET A 14 -31.20 -23.43 -4.29
CA MET A 14 -30.64 -24.73 -3.85
C MET A 14 -31.64 -25.59 -3.05
N PHE A 15 -32.78 -25.04 -2.62
CA PHE A 15 -33.81 -25.76 -1.84
C PHE A 15 -34.48 -26.93 -2.57
N LEU A 16 -34.26 -27.10 -3.88
CA LEU A 16 -34.74 -28.25 -4.64
C LEU A 16 -33.63 -29.28 -4.98
N ALA A 17 -32.39 -29.06 -4.54
CA ALA A 17 -31.23 -29.79 -5.04
C ALA A 17 -30.44 -30.64 -4.02
N GLY A 18 -30.71 -30.56 -2.71
CA GLY A 18 -30.18 -31.55 -1.77
C GLY A 18 -29.88 -31.02 -0.37
N CYS A 19 -30.83 -31.16 0.54
CA CYS A 19 -30.58 -31.32 1.97
C CYS A 19 -31.42 -32.52 2.44
N GLY A 20 -30.77 -33.66 2.64
CA GLY A 20 -31.32 -34.73 3.46
C GLY A 20 -30.76 -34.52 4.87
N ASP A 21 -31.57 -33.94 5.75
CA ASP A 21 -31.32 -33.94 7.19
C ASP A 21 -31.64 -35.35 7.74
N ASP A 22 -30.87 -35.79 8.73
CA ASP A 22 -30.89 -37.14 9.33
C ASP A 22 -32.09 -37.35 10.26
N SER A 23 -33.29 -37.02 9.80
CA SER A 23 -34.53 -37.44 10.44
C SER A 23 -35.50 -38.05 9.42
N SER A 24 -35.82 -39.31 9.69
CA SER A 24 -36.66 -40.19 8.89
C SER A 24 -37.92 -39.53 8.33
N SER A 25 -37.98 -39.37 7.00
CA SER A 25 -39.24 -39.21 6.26
C SER A 25 -39.21 -40.10 5.01
N SER A 26 -40.08 -41.10 5.01
CA SER A 26 -40.23 -42.09 3.95
C SER A 26 -41.10 -41.53 2.82
N GLY A 27 -40.47 -40.77 1.94
CA GLY A 27 -40.98 -40.45 0.60
C GLY A 27 -39.80 -40.48 -0.35
N ALA A 28 -39.92 -41.19 -1.47
CA ALA A 28 -38.82 -41.36 -2.43
C ALA A 28 -38.27 -39.98 -2.83
N SER A 29 -37.10 -39.61 -2.29
CA SER A 29 -36.44 -38.37 -2.69
C SER A 29 -35.98 -38.56 -4.13
N THR A 30 -36.36 -37.64 -5.01
CA THR A 30 -35.62 -37.42 -6.25
C THR A 30 -34.29 -36.77 -5.88
N ALA A 31 -33.44 -37.49 -5.16
CA ALA A 31 -32.09 -37.06 -4.84
C ALA A 31 -31.35 -36.87 -6.16
N ILE A 32 -30.84 -35.66 -6.39
CA ILE A 32 -29.92 -35.40 -7.49
C ILE A 32 -28.73 -36.32 -7.31
N LYS A 33 -28.52 -37.23 -8.26
CA LYS A 33 -27.30 -38.04 -8.30
C LYS A 33 -26.24 -37.28 -9.06
N TYR A 34 -25.34 -36.65 -8.31
CA TYR A 34 -24.08 -36.17 -8.86
C TYR A 34 -23.24 -37.32 -9.41
N GLU A 35 -22.24 -36.99 -10.21
CA GLU A 35 -21.24 -37.91 -10.71
C GLU A 35 -20.53 -38.66 -9.55
N GLN A 36 -20.10 -39.91 -9.77
CA GLN A 36 -19.56 -40.75 -8.69
C GLN A 36 -18.38 -40.11 -7.95
N TYR A 37 -17.45 -39.49 -8.68
CA TYR A 37 -16.30 -38.82 -8.08
C TYR A 37 -16.69 -37.62 -7.18
N ILE A 38 -17.83 -36.97 -7.45
CA ILE A 38 -18.40 -35.93 -6.58
C ILE A 38 -18.96 -36.58 -5.31
N GLN A 39 -19.68 -37.70 -5.43
CA GLN A 39 -20.21 -38.42 -4.27
C GLN A 39 -19.09 -38.93 -3.37
N ASP A 40 -18.01 -39.45 -3.95
CA ASP A 40 -16.83 -39.93 -3.22
C ASP A 40 -16.12 -38.78 -2.47
N SER A 41 -16.07 -37.58 -3.07
CA SER A 41 -15.52 -36.38 -2.44
C SER A 41 -16.42 -35.80 -1.34
N LEU A 42 -17.74 -35.80 -1.54
CA LEU A 42 -18.71 -35.38 -0.53
C LEU A 42 -18.77 -36.30 0.70
N ALA A 43 -18.29 -37.54 0.55
CA ALA A 43 -18.23 -38.52 1.65
C ALA A 43 -16.99 -38.38 2.54
N GLN A 44 -16.04 -37.50 2.21
CA GLN A 44 -14.85 -37.28 3.03
C GLN A 44 -15.21 -36.64 4.38
N ALA A 45 -14.50 -37.04 5.43
CA ALA A 45 -14.79 -36.63 6.81
C ALA A 45 -14.35 -35.19 7.13
N THR A 46 -13.53 -34.60 6.26
CA THR A 46 -13.08 -33.20 6.33
C THR A 46 -13.26 -32.59 4.96
N SER A 47 -13.80 -31.37 4.88
CA SER A 47 -14.11 -30.71 3.61
C SER A 47 -13.81 -29.22 3.63
N ILE A 48 -13.59 -28.64 2.44
CA ILE A 48 -13.42 -27.19 2.27
C ILE A 48 -14.69 -26.46 2.72
N LYS A 49 -14.54 -25.43 3.55
CA LYS A 49 -15.65 -24.60 4.00
C LYS A 49 -16.07 -23.62 2.91
N PHE A 50 -17.00 -24.07 2.07
CA PHE A 50 -17.60 -23.25 1.00
C PHE A 50 -19.10 -23.47 0.96
N GLN A 51 -19.86 -22.43 1.30
CA GLN A 51 -21.31 -22.47 1.37
C GLN A 51 -21.92 -21.21 0.77
N LEU A 52 -22.75 -21.39 -0.27
CA LEU A 52 -23.37 -20.29 -1.02
C LEU A 52 -24.79 -19.96 -0.54
N THR A 53 -25.41 -20.81 0.30
CA THR A 53 -26.80 -20.67 0.73
C THR A 53 -26.98 -21.03 2.20
N GLY A 54 -28.08 -20.59 2.82
CA GLY A 54 -28.36 -20.85 4.23
C GLY A 54 -27.83 -19.76 5.17
N THR A 55 -27.83 -20.05 6.48
CA THR A 55 -27.39 -19.10 7.53
C THR A 55 -25.88 -19.01 7.66
N ASP A 56 -25.15 -20.03 7.21
CA ASP A 56 -23.70 -20.18 7.37
C ASP A 56 -22.97 -19.97 6.05
N ILE A 57 -23.33 -18.91 5.32
CA ILE A 57 -22.66 -18.53 4.08
C ILE A 57 -21.17 -18.33 4.36
N ALA A 58 -20.33 -19.04 3.60
CA ALA A 58 -18.88 -18.98 3.71
C ALA A 58 -18.27 -19.10 2.32
N VAL A 59 -17.44 -18.13 1.93
CA VAL A 59 -16.75 -18.13 0.65
C VAL A 59 -15.26 -17.99 0.91
N PRO A 60 -14.41 -18.95 0.50
CA PRO A 60 -12.96 -18.82 0.64
C PRO A 60 -12.44 -17.58 -0.09
N LEU A 61 -11.50 -16.86 0.54
CA LEU A 61 -10.89 -15.65 0.00
C LEU A 61 -9.48 -15.99 -0.53
N PRO A 62 -9.06 -15.48 -1.70
CA PRO A 62 -9.78 -14.57 -2.60
C PRO A 62 -10.78 -15.29 -3.51
N SER A 63 -11.81 -14.59 -3.98
CA SER A 63 -12.80 -15.16 -4.91
C SER A 63 -13.48 -14.13 -5.80
N PHE A 64 -13.74 -14.51 -7.05
CA PHE A 64 -14.51 -13.73 -8.02
C PHE A 64 -15.94 -13.48 -7.56
N ALA A 65 -16.49 -14.36 -6.71
CA ALA A 65 -17.85 -14.26 -6.22
C ALA A 65 -18.05 -13.05 -5.30
N LEU A 66 -16.94 -12.44 -4.86
CA LEU A 66 -16.88 -11.30 -3.95
C LEU A 66 -16.26 -10.08 -4.63
N MET A 67 -16.43 -9.97 -5.95
CA MET A 67 -16.16 -8.77 -6.75
C MET A 67 -17.48 -8.13 -7.17
N ASP A 68 -17.61 -6.82 -7.08
CA ASP A 68 -18.72 -6.08 -7.68
C ASP A 68 -18.49 -5.97 -9.19
N ALA A 69 -19.38 -6.59 -9.98
CA ALA A 69 -19.28 -6.60 -11.43
C ALA A 69 -19.59 -5.23 -12.09
N THR A 70 -20.12 -4.28 -11.32
CA THR A 70 -20.56 -2.97 -11.80
C THR A 70 -19.41 -1.97 -11.84
N ASP A 71 -18.52 -2.00 -10.86
CA ASP A 71 -17.41 -1.05 -10.72
C ASP A 71 -16.05 -1.72 -10.53
N GLY A 72 -16.02 -3.03 -10.37
CA GLY A 72 -14.81 -3.83 -10.27
C GLY A 72 -14.13 -3.75 -8.90
N THR A 73 -14.81 -3.28 -7.85
CA THR A 73 -14.28 -3.34 -6.49
C THR A 73 -14.59 -4.65 -5.78
N LEU A 74 -14.04 -4.87 -4.59
CA LEU A 74 -14.45 -5.94 -3.70
C LEU A 74 -15.89 -5.72 -3.20
N GLY A 75 -16.65 -6.81 -3.07
CA GLY A 75 -18.05 -6.86 -2.65
C GLY A 75 -18.27 -7.79 -1.47
N LEU A 76 -17.45 -7.65 -0.42
CA LEU A 76 -17.48 -8.47 0.79
C LEU A 76 -18.72 -8.18 1.64
N PRO A 77 -19.37 -9.20 2.23
CA PRO A 77 -20.46 -9.01 3.19
C PRO A 77 -19.96 -8.30 4.46
N THR A 78 -20.54 -7.15 4.75
CA THR A 78 -20.13 -6.29 5.89
C THR A 78 -20.85 -6.63 7.20
N GLY A 79 -21.77 -7.59 7.19
CA GLY A 79 -22.62 -7.88 8.35
C GLY A 79 -23.67 -6.79 8.64
N GLY A 80 -23.90 -5.87 7.70
CA GLY A 80 -24.83 -4.75 7.85
C GLY A 80 -24.19 -3.43 8.31
N ASP A 81 -22.86 -3.40 8.50
CA ASP A 81 -22.10 -2.19 8.80
C ASP A 81 -21.23 -1.79 7.60
N ASP A 82 -21.79 -0.99 6.71
CA ASP A 82 -21.10 -0.46 5.52
C ASP A 82 -20.23 0.78 5.81
N SER A 83 -20.08 1.18 7.08
CA SER A 83 -19.19 2.27 7.46
C SER A 83 -17.74 1.93 7.14
N LEU A 84 -16.94 2.88 6.64
CA LEU A 84 -15.51 2.68 6.39
C LEU A 84 -14.69 2.44 7.68
N THR A 85 -15.32 2.58 8.85
CA THR A 85 -14.75 2.15 10.13
C THR A 85 -14.75 0.63 10.32
N ASN A 86 -15.55 -0.09 9.53
CA ASN A 86 -15.49 -1.54 9.42
C ASN A 86 -14.37 -1.92 8.43
N PRO A 87 -13.34 -2.68 8.84
CA PRO A 87 -12.24 -3.08 7.95
C PRO A 87 -12.70 -3.84 6.69
N ILE A 88 -13.81 -4.58 6.75
CA ILE A 88 -14.38 -5.27 5.59
C ILE A 88 -14.98 -4.27 4.59
N ALA A 89 -15.73 -3.29 5.08
CA ALA A 89 -16.26 -2.22 4.22
C ALA A 89 -15.14 -1.35 3.63
N ALA A 90 -14.06 -1.13 4.38
CA ALA A 90 -12.85 -0.48 3.87
C ALA A 90 -12.21 -1.27 2.70
N MET A 91 -12.11 -2.60 2.81
CA MET A 91 -11.64 -3.45 1.69
C MET A 91 -12.52 -3.32 0.45
N ASN A 92 -13.84 -3.10 0.60
CA ASN A 92 -14.76 -2.90 -0.53
C ASN A 92 -14.47 -1.63 -1.37
N THR A 93 -13.51 -0.80 -0.93
CA THR A 93 -13.00 0.32 -1.74
C THR A 93 -11.88 -0.08 -2.71
N MET A 94 -11.37 -1.32 -2.63
CA MET A 94 -10.25 -1.84 -3.45
C MET A 94 -10.73 -2.53 -4.72
N ASP A 95 -9.95 -2.43 -5.80
CA ASP A 95 -10.26 -2.97 -7.14
C ASP A 95 -9.64 -4.36 -7.42
N GLY A 96 -9.27 -5.06 -6.35
CA GLY A 96 -8.75 -6.41 -6.36
C GLY A 96 -8.23 -6.83 -5.00
N TRP A 97 -7.77 -8.08 -4.93
CA TRP A 97 -7.21 -8.70 -3.73
C TRP A 97 -5.76 -8.31 -3.51
N SER A 98 -5.32 -8.39 -2.25
CA SER A 98 -3.96 -8.07 -1.84
C SER A 98 -2.92 -8.84 -2.67
N THR A 99 -1.84 -8.15 -2.99
CA THR A 99 -0.67 -8.77 -3.66
C THR A 99 0.32 -9.38 -2.68
N SER A 100 0.26 -8.99 -1.41
CA SER A 100 1.26 -9.32 -0.39
C SER A 100 0.73 -10.16 0.78
N MET A 101 -0.59 -10.34 0.92
CA MET A 101 -1.20 -11.17 1.95
C MET A 101 -1.30 -12.64 1.54
N PRO A 102 -1.19 -13.59 2.50
CA PRO A 102 -1.37 -15.01 2.22
C PRO A 102 -2.81 -15.32 1.81
N ILE A 103 -3.02 -16.45 1.13
CA ILE A 103 -4.37 -16.99 0.88
C ILE A 103 -4.70 -17.99 1.97
N ILE A 104 -5.84 -17.84 2.64
CA ILE A 104 -6.25 -18.69 3.76
C ILE A 104 -7.52 -19.44 3.36
N MET A 105 -7.47 -20.77 3.44
CA MET A 105 -8.56 -21.66 3.06
C MET A 105 -9.04 -22.42 4.30
N ASP A 106 -10.27 -22.14 4.72
CA ASP A 106 -10.89 -22.78 5.89
C ASP A 106 -11.48 -24.16 5.54
N PHE A 107 -11.32 -25.12 6.44
CA PHE A 107 -11.89 -26.46 6.36
C PHE A 107 -12.79 -26.75 7.57
N GLU A 108 -13.62 -27.76 7.46
CA GLU A 108 -14.51 -28.23 8.53
C GLU A 108 -14.62 -29.75 8.54
N GLY A 109 -15.02 -30.32 9.68
CA GLY A 109 -15.19 -31.76 9.85
C GLY A 109 -14.22 -32.33 10.89
N THR A 110 -13.50 -33.40 10.55
CA THR A 110 -12.58 -34.10 11.47
C THR A 110 -11.33 -33.29 11.79
N GLY A 111 -10.97 -32.36 10.90
CA GLY A 111 -9.92 -31.37 11.11
C GLY A 111 -8.59 -31.71 10.42
N LEU A 112 -7.67 -30.76 10.44
CA LEU A 112 -6.36 -30.86 9.76
C LEU A 112 -5.22 -31.24 10.74
N ALA A 113 -4.14 -31.80 10.20
CA ALA A 113 -2.87 -31.93 10.94
C ALA A 113 -2.00 -30.67 10.76
N ASP A 114 -1.14 -30.36 11.73
CA ASP A 114 -0.10 -29.34 11.57
C ASP A 114 1.00 -29.83 10.61
N GLY A 115 1.41 -28.99 9.66
CA GLY A 115 2.48 -29.37 8.73
C GLY A 115 2.58 -28.49 7.48
N PHE A 116 3.32 -28.99 6.50
CA PHE A 116 3.42 -28.40 5.16
C PHE A 116 2.81 -29.37 4.14
N ALA A 117 1.92 -28.86 3.29
CA ALA A 117 1.43 -29.63 2.16
C ALA A 117 2.53 -29.76 1.10
N THR A 118 2.65 -30.94 0.52
CA THR A 118 3.62 -31.26 -0.55
C THR A 118 2.99 -31.36 -1.93
N GLY A 119 1.67 -31.21 -2.02
CA GLY A 119 0.86 -31.26 -3.23
C GLY A 119 -0.52 -30.67 -3.00
N GLY A 120 -1.40 -30.78 -3.99
CA GLY A 120 -2.81 -30.41 -3.86
C GLY A 120 -3.18 -28.93 -3.92
N VAL A 121 -2.23 -28.02 -4.17
CA VAL A 121 -2.51 -26.58 -4.40
C VAL A 121 -1.88 -26.13 -5.70
N TYR A 122 -2.69 -25.57 -6.59
CA TYR A 122 -2.28 -25.16 -7.93
C TYR A 122 -2.71 -23.73 -8.20
N LEU A 123 -1.76 -22.89 -8.61
CA LEU A 123 -1.99 -21.47 -8.86
C LEU A 123 -1.42 -21.08 -10.21
N LEU A 124 -2.26 -20.52 -11.08
CA LEU A 124 -1.88 -20.13 -12.44
C LEU A 124 -2.17 -18.65 -12.66
N LYS A 125 -1.25 -17.96 -13.34
CA LYS A 125 -1.45 -16.59 -13.82
C LYS A 125 -2.06 -16.60 -15.21
N LEU A 126 -3.08 -15.80 -15.44
CA LEU A 126 -3.76 -15.62 -16.72
C LEU A 126 -3.28 -14.36 -17.44
N SER A 127 -3.44 -14.34 -18.77
CA SER A 127 -3.15 -13.16 -19.61
C SER A 127 -4.22 -12.07 -19.53
N GLY A 128 -5.34 -12.34 -18.86
CA GLY A 128 -6.48 -11.43 -18.76
C GLY A 128 -7.64 -12.05 -17.97
N SER A 129 -8.70 -11.27 -17.79
CA SER A 129 -9.88 -11.64 -17.01
C SER A 129 -10.68 -12.76 -17.66
N LEU A 130 -11.23 -13.68 -16.87
CA LEU A 130 -12.13 -14.74 -17.35
C LEU A 130 -13.49 -14.22 -17.84
N THR A 131 -13.86 -13.01 -17.47
CA THR A 131 -15.12 -12.38 -17.90
C THR A 131 -14.92 -11.44 -19.08
N SER A 132 -13.70 -11.34 -19.62
CA SER A 132 -13.44 -10.54 -20.82
C SER A 132 -13.96 -11.22 -22.09
N GLU A 133 -14.24 -10.41 -23.12
CA GLU A 133 -14.71 -10.88 -24.44
C GLU A 133 -13.71 -11.85 -25.11
N THR A 134 -12.42 -11.66 -24.86
CA THR A 134 -11.36 -12.53 -25.35
C THR A 134 -10.98 -13.53 -24.27
N ALA A 135 -11.20 -14.82 -24.51
CA ALA A 135 -10.80 -15.85 -23.55
C ALA A 135 -9.31 -15.72 -23.19
N PRO A 136 -8.95 -15.71 -21.89
CA PRO A 136 -7.56 -15.56 -21.49
C PRO A 136 -6.74 -16.81 -21.77
N SER A 137 -5.44 -16.61 -21.88
CA SER A 137 -4.44 -17.67 -22.02
C SER A 137 -3.62 -17.84 -20.73
N LEU A 138 -2.93 -18.97 -20.58
CA LEU A 138 -2.01 -19.19 -19.48
C LEU A 138 -0.77 -18.31 -19.66
N ALA A 139 -0.54 -17.39 -18.73
CA ALA A 139 0.61 -16.47 -18.73
C ALA A 139 1.76 -16.94 -17.82
N GLY A 140 1.46 -17.69 -16.76
CA GLY A 140 2.47 -18.17 -15.81
C GLY A 140 1.93 -19.26 -14.89
N ILE A 141 2.85 -20.00 -14.26
CA ILE A 141 2.56 -21.07 -13.30
C ILE A 141 3.32 -20.74 -12.03
N LEU A 142 2.63 -20.69 -10.90
CA LEU A 142 3.26 -20.59 -9.59
C LEU A 142 3.36 -22.00 -9.02
N THR A 143 4.54 -22.37 -8.55
CA THR A 143 4.93 -23.74 -8.18
C THR A 143 5.12 -23.85 -6.67
N LEU A 144 4.43 -24.81 -6.04
CA LEU A 144 4.60 -25.15 -4.64
C LEU A 144 6.07 -25.48 -4.31
N GLY A 145 6.58 -24.95 -3.20
CA GLY A 145 7.97 -25.07 -2.77
C GLY A 145 8.94 -24.10 -3.48
N THR A 146 8.53 -23.48 -4.60
CA THR A 146 9.36 -22.52 -5.35
C THR A 146 8.82 -21.10 -5.24
N ASP A 147 7.55 -20.89 -5.53
CA ASP A 147 6.90 -19.56 -5.55
C ASP A 147 6.05 -19.33 -4.30
N PHE A 148 5.56 -20.40 -3.68
CA PHE A 148 4.81 -20.36 -2.43
C PHE A 148 4.97 -21.66 -1.64
N ASP A 149 4.73 -21.60 -0.34
CA ASP A 149 4.59 -22.77 0.54
C ASP A 149 3.15 -22.84 1.06
N VAL A 150 2.70 -24.02 1.48
CA VAL A 150 1.34 -24.24 2.02
C VAL A 150 1.46 -24.84 3.40
N GLN A 151 0.98 -24.12 4.41
CA GLN A 151 1.01 -24.53 5.80
C GLN A 151 -0.39 -24.95 6.26
N SER A 152 -0.52 -26.12 6.85
CA SER A 152 -1.74 -26.56 7.51
C SER A 152 -1.68 -26.27 9.01
N SER A 153 -2.84 -25.92 9.59
CA SER A 153 -2.97 -25.72 11.03
C SER A 153 -4.16 -26.48 11.59
N ALA A 154 -3.90 -27.31 12.60
CA ALA A 154 -4.91 -28.07 13.34
C ALA A 154 -5.72 -27.19 14.31
N SER A 155 -5.21 -26.03 14.72
CA SER A 155 -5.90 -25.15 15.67
C SER A 155 -6.93 -24.25 15.01
N THR A 156 -6.72 -23.90 13.74
CA THR A 156 -7.63 -23.06 12.94
C THR A 156 -8.35 -23.83 11.85
N ASP A 157 -8.00 -25.10 11.60
CA ASP A 157 -8.48 -25.90 10.48
C ASP A 157 -8.31 -25.19 9.12
N THR A 158 -7.13 -24.58 8.92
CA THR A 158 -6.82 -23.83 7.70
C THR A 158 -5.62 -24.39 6.95
N PHE A 159 -5.67 -24.31 5.62
CA PHE A 159 -4.47 -24.25 4.79
C PHE A 159 -4.15 -22.80 4.43
N THR A 160 -2.93 -22.36 4.74
CA THR A 160 -2.42 -21.02 4.45
C THR A 160 -1.36 -21.09 3.36
N ILE A 161 -1.64 -20.50 2.21
CA ILE A 161 -0.72 -20.34 1.08
C ILE A 161 0.12 -19.08 1.34
N VAL A 162 1.40 -19.27 1.63
CA VAL A 162 2.36 -18.19 1.92
C VAL A 162 3.28 -18.01 0.72
N PHE A 163 3.23 -16.85 0.07
CA PHE A 163 4.05 -16.56 -1.09
C PHE A 163 5.50 -16.25 -0.72
N LYS A 164 6.43 -16.56 -1.63
CA LYS A 164 7.85 -16.19 -1.52
C LYS A 164 8.16 -14.86 -2.20
N ASP A 165 7.27 -14.39 -3.06
CA ASP A 165 7.25 -13.03 -3.59
C ASP A 165 5.80 -12.53 -3.73
N SER A 166 5.59 -11.21 -3.75
CA SER A 166 4.27 -10.63 -4.00
C SER A 166 3.70 -11.09 -5.34
N LEU A 167 2.40 -11.32 -5.41
CA LEU A 167 1.71 -11.48 -6.69
C LEU A 167 1.84 -10.21 -7.54
N ASP A 168 1.75 -10.37 -8.87
CA ASP A 168 1.79 -9.23 -9.77
C ASP A 168 0.55 -8.37 -9.59
N ALA A 169 0.70 -7.05 -9.53
CA ALA A 169 -0.41 -6.11 -9.46
C ALA A 169 -1.26 -6.14 -10.74
N SER A 170 -2.54 -5.77 -10.62
CA SER A 170 -3.50 -5.71 -11.75
C SER A 170 -3.51 -6.97 -12.62
N SER A 171 -3.34 -8.13 -12.00
CA SER A 171 -3.18 -9.41 -12.67
C SER A 171 -4.26 -10.40 -12.26
N GLU A 172 -4.42 -11.44 -13.07
CA GLU A 172 -5.53 -12.38 -13.00
C GLU A 172 -4.99 -13.77 -12.67
N TYR A 173 -5.55 -14.42 -11.66
CA TYR A 173 -5.07 -15.70 -11.16
C TYR A 173 -6.21 -16.70 -10.99
N VAL A 174 -5.92 -17.98 -11.24
CA VAL A 174 -6.82 -19.09 -10.90
C VAL A 174 -6.16 -20.03 -9.92
N LEU A 175 -6.92 -20.44 -8.92
CA LEU A 175 -6.52 -21.33 -7.84
C LEU A 175 -7.37 -22.59 -7.89
N ALA A 176 -6.74 -23.75 -7.74
CA ALA A 176 -7.43 -25.02 -7.49
C ALA A 176 -6.80 -25.75 -6.30
N LEU A 177 -7.66 -26.35 -5.49
CA LEU A 177 -7.32 -27.30 -4.45
C LEU A 177 -7.74 -28.71 -4.91
N SER A 178 -6.95 -29.73 -4.61
CA SER A 178 -7.28 -31.13 -4.91
C SER A 178 -7.33 -32.00 -3.67
N ASN A 179 -7.84 -33.22 -3.85
CA ASN A 179 -7.89 -34.30 -2.86
C ASN A 179 -6.50 -34.89 -2.51
N GLU A 180 -5.40 -34.34 -3.03
CA GLU A 180 -4.04 -34.62 -2.55
C GLU A 180 -3.77 -34.00 -1.17
N LEU A 181 -4.55 -32.98 -0.80
CA LEU A 181 -4.58 -32.47 0.56
C LEU A 181 -5.23 -33.51 1.47
N THR A 182 -4.68 -33.68 2.67
CA THR A 182 -5.14 -34.68 3.63
C THR A 182 -5.55 -34.08 4.97
N ASP A 183 -6.47 -34.75 5.65
CA ASP A 183 -6.92 -34.44 6.99
C ASP A 183 -5.93 -34.96 8.07
N VAL A 184 -6.30 -34.81 9.33
CA VAL A 184 -5.49 -35.25 10.48
C VAL A 184 -5.20 -36.76 10.51
N ASN A 185 -6.00 -37.58 9.84
CA ASN A 185 -5.82 -39.03 9.74
C ASN A 185 -5.03 -39.46 8.50
N GLY A 186 -4.69 -38.51 7.62
CA GLY A 186 -4.07 -38.78 6.33
C GLY A 186 -5.07 -39.16 5.23
N ASP A 187 -6.37 -39.01 5.48
CA ASP A 187 -7.42 -39.23 4.49
C ASP A 187 -7.60 -37.99 3.61
N PRO A 188 -7.95 -38.12 2.32
CA PRO A 188 -8.20 -36.98 1.44
C PRO A 188 -9.28 -36.03 1.97
N VAL A 189 -9.05 -34.72 1.85
CA VAL A 189 -10.13 -33.74 2.11
C VAL A 189 -11.11 -33.67 0.93
N GLY A 190 -12.37 -33.36 1.23
CA GLY A 190 -13.48 -33.33 0.28
C GLY A 190 -13.92 -31.94 -0.17
N MET A 191 -14.79 -31.91 -1.18
CA MET A 191 -15.50 -30.70 -1.60
C MET A 191 -16.74 -30.44 -0.77
N SER A 192 -17.23 -29.20 -0.78
CA SER A 192 -18.52 -28.86 -0.18
C SER A 192 -19.70 -29.17 -1.12
N ALA A 193 -20.91 -29.26 -0.56
CA ALA A 193 -22.14 -29.41 -1.34
C ALA A 193 -22.37 -28.23 -2.30
N SER A 194 -21.99 -27.01 -1.90
CA SER A 194 -22.07 -25.83 -2.78
C SER A 194 -21.10 -25.94 -3.95
N TYR A 195 -19.88 -26.44 -3.74
CA TYR A 195 -18.94 -26.66 -4.84
C TYR A 195 -19.41 -27.77 -5.77
N ALA A 196 -19.92 -28.88 -5.22
CA ALA A 196 -20.49 -29.98 -5.99
C ALA A 196 -21.59 -29.51 -6.96
N ALA A 197 -22.46 -28.61 -6.49
CA ALA A 197 -23.52 -28.04 -7.32
C ALA A 197 -22.98 -27.20 -8.49
N LEU A 198 -21.91 -26.43 -8.28
CA LEU A 198 -21.28 -25.65 -9.35
C LEU A 198 -20.45 -26.52 -10.30
N LYS A 199 -19.76 -27.53 -9.78
CA LYS A 199 -18.90 -28.44 -10.53
C LYS A 199 -19.69 -29.38 -11.45
N SER A 200 -20.82 -29.89 -10.98
CA SER A 200 -21.56 -30.96 -11.66
C SER A 200 -21.98 -30.57 -13.08
N SER A 201 -21.82 -31.52 -14.00
CA SER A 201 -22.39 -31.46 -15.35
C SER A 201 -23.81 -32.02 -15.41
N ALA A 202 -24.21 -32.80 -14.39
CA ALA A 202 -25.57 -33.35 -14.25
C ALA A 202 -26.58 -32.30 -13.75
N VAL A 203 -26.11 -31.24 -13.09
CA VAL A 203 -26.93 -30.09 -12.66
C VAL A 203 -26.52 -28.85 -13.45
N THR A 204 -27.42 -28.30 -14.24
CA THR A 204 -27.15 -27.09 -15.04
C THR A 204 -28.05 -25.95 -14.60
N TYR A 205 -27.44 -24.84 -14.20
CA TYR A 205 -28.12 -23.58 -13.94
C TYR A 205 -28.09 -22.71 -15.20
N THR A 206 -29.25 -22.32 -15.71
CA THR A 206 -29.36 -21.58 -16.98
C THR A 206 -29.45 -20.07 -16.80
N GLU A 207 -29.85 -19.60 -15.61
CA GLU A 207 -30.06 -18.18 -15.31
C GLU A 207 -29.62 -17.82 -13.89
N GLY A 208 -29.41 -16.53 -13.64
CA GLY A 208 -29.08 -15.98 -12.32
C GLY A 208 -27.61 -16.11 -11.91
N SER A 209 -27.31 -15.72 -10.66
CA SER A 209 -25.95 -15.72 -10.09
C SER A 209 -25.35 -17.12 -9.98
N LEU A 210 -26.16 -18.15 -9.74
CA LEU A 210 -25.72 -19.55 -9.73
C LEU A 210 -25.23 -20.03 -11.10
N ALA A 211 -25.91 -19.65 -12.19
CA ALA A 211 -25.45 -19.96 -13.55
C ALA A 211 -24.11 -19.30 -13.86
N GLN A 212 -23.93 -18.06 -13.41
CA GLN A 212 -22.65 -17.35 -13.57
C GLN A 212 -21.55 -17.99 -12.73
N ALA A 213 -21.84 -18.35 -11.47
CA ALA A 213 -20.90 -19.04 -10.58
C ALA A 213 -20.46 -20.38 -11.19
N GLN A 214 -21.42 -21.18 -11.67
CA GLN A 214 -21.17 -22.47 -12.32
C GLN A 214 -20.29 -22.30 -13.57
N LYS A 215 -20.61 -21.31 -14.41
CA LYS A 215 -19.82 -21.01 -15.62
C LYS A 215 -18.37 -20.66 -15.27
N VAL A 216 -18.14 -19.85 -14.24
CA VAL A 216 -16.78 -19.49 -13.82
C VAL A 216 -16.06 -20.70 -13.23
N THR A 217 -16.68 -21.45 -12.33
CA THR A 217 -16.09 -22.68 -11.76
C THR A 217 -15.68 -23.66 -12.85
N GLN A 218 -16.59 -24.01 -13.77
CA GLN A 218 -16.29 -24.92 -14.87
C GLN A 218 -15.25 -24.33 -15.86
N GLY A 219 -15.26 -23.01 -16.05
CA GLY A 219 -14.25 -22.31 -16.83
C GLY A 219 -12.85 -22.42 -16.24
N VAL A 220 -12.72 -22.23 -14.92
CA VAL A 220 -11.47 -22.42 -14.17
C VAL A 220 -11.00 -23.87 -14.29
N GLU A 221 -11.87 -24.85 -14.08
CA GLU A 221 -11.52 -26.27 -14.23
C GLU A 221 -11.07 -26.62 -15.66
N THR A 222 -11.66 -25.97 -16.67
CA THR A 222 -11.24 -26.11 -18.07
C THR A 222 -9.82 -25.59 -18.31
N ILE A 223 -9.44 -24.48 -17.65
CA ILE A 223 -8.06 -23.97 -17.71
C ILE A 223 -7.09 -24.99 -17.11
N PHE A 224 -7.40 -25.53 -15.93
CA PHE A 224 -6.56 -26.55 -15.29
C PHE A 224 -6.47 -27.83 -16.13
N ALA A 225 -7.58 -28.29 -16.72
CA ALA A 225 -7.58 -29.43 -17.63
C ALA A 225 -6.69 -29.18 -18.86
N GLY A 226 -6.74 -27.97 -19.43
CA GLY A 226 -5.88 -27.55 -20.53
C GLY A 226 -4.39 -27.50 -20.14
N ALA A 227 -4.09 -26.97 -18.96
CA ALA A 227 -2.73 -26.95 -18.40
C ALA A 227 -2.19 -28.37 -18.14
N ASN A 228 -3.03 -29.26 -17.60
CA ASN A 228 -2.70 -30.67 -17.38
C ASN A 228 -2.44 -31.41 -18.71
N ALA A 229 -3.31 -31.24 -19.70
CA ALA A 229 -3.13 -31.82 -21.03
C ALA A 229 -1.84 -31.31 -21.73
N ALA A 230 -1.42 -30.08 -21.43
CA ALA A 230 -0.17 -29.50 -21.92
C ALA A 230 1.07 -29.91 -21.07
N GLY A 231 0.91 -30.77 -20.05
CA GLY A 231 1.97 -31.21 -19.16
C GLY A 231 2.55 -30.09 -18.28
N LYS A 232 1.75 -29.04 -18.02
CA LYS A 232 2.15 -27.86 -17.24
C LYS A 232 1.87 -28.01 -15.75
N VAL A 233 0.82 -28.74 -15.42
CA VAL A 233 0.48 -29.17 -14.06
C VAL A 233 0.13 -30.66 -14.10
N SER A 234 0.09 -31.31 -12.94
CA SER A 234 -0.43 -32.67 -12.79
C SER A 234 -1.67 -32.59 -11.90
N LEU A 235 -2.84 -32.39 -12.51
CA LEU A 235 -4.13 -32.24 -11.82
C LEU A 235 -5.26 -32.77 -12.72
N ASP A 236 -5.89 -33.89 -12.34
CA ASP A 236 -7.15 -34.30 -12.98
C ASP A 236 -8.27 -33.39 -12.46
N SER A 237 -9.08 -32.88 -13.39
CA SER A 237 -10.29 -32.12 -13.09
C SER A 237 -11.20 -32.82 -12.06
N LYS A 238 -11.26 -34.16 -12.03
CA LYS A 238 -12.09 -34.93 -11.09
C LYS A 238 -11.60 -34.85 -9.65
N ASP A 239 -10.32 -34.58 -9.44
CA ASP A 239 -9.69 -34.50 -8.12
C ASP A 239 -9.82 -33.11 -7.49
N ILE A 240 -10.28 -32.11 -8.27
CA ILE A 240 -10.49 -30.75 -7.78
C ILE A 240 -11.65 -30.72 -6.78
N ILE A 241 -11.34 -30.27 -5.56
CA ILE A 241 -12.31 -30.10 -4.46
C ILE A 241 -12.81 -28.67 -4.30
N TYR A 242 -12.04 -27.70 -4.81
CA TYR A 242 -12.40 -26.30 -4.87
C TYR A 242 -11.59 -25.60 -5.95
N SER A 243 -12.17 -24.65 -6.66
CA SER A 243 -11.45 -23.76 -7.56
C SER A 243 -12.10 -22.39 -7.65
N THR A 244 -11.27 -21.39 -7.91
CA THR A 244 -11.70 -20.00 -8.01
C THR A 244 -10.80 -19.19 -8.93
N TRP A 245 -11.27 -18.01 -9.29
CA TRP A 245 -10.55 -16.97 -10.01
C TRP A 245 -10.53 -15.71 -9.16
N PHE A 246 -9.46 -14.92 -9.23
CA PHE A 246 -9.38 -13.62 -8.58
C PHE A 246 -8.46 -12.66 -9.33
N THR A 247 -8.74 -11.36 -9.19
CA THR A 247 -7.88 -10.26 -9.65
C THR A 247 -7.10 -9.70 -8.47
N THR A 248 -5.85 -9.32 -8.68
CA THR A 248 -5.07 -8.55 -7.72
C THR A 248 -5.33 -7.06 -7.89
N GLU A 249 -5.17 -6.30 -6.80
CA GLU A 249 -5.40 -4.86 -6.77
C GLU A 249 -4.45 -4.08 -7.70
N SER A 250 -4.80 -2.83 -7.95
CA SER A 250 -4.00 -1.92 -8.75
C SER A 250 -3.02 -1.08 -7.92
N VAL A 251 -1.77 -1.54 -7.85
CA VAL A 251 -0.70 -0.89 -7.09
C VAL A 251 -0.19 0.38 -7.80
N GLY A 252 -0.27 1.52 -7.10
CA GLY A 252 0.26 2.81 -7.57
C GLY A 252 -0.49 3.45 -8.75
N SER A 253 -1.65 2.93 -9.17
CA SER A 253 -2.40 3.43 -10.34
C SER A 253 -2.85 4.88 -10.19
N SER A 254 -3.32 5.26 -9.00
CA SER A 254 -3.77 6.63 -8.71
C SER A 254 -2.61 7.63 -8.75
N LEU A 255 -1.46 7.28 -8.17
CA LEU A 255 -0.24 8.10 -8.24
C LEU A 255 0.20 8.30 -9.70
N PHE A 256 0.20 7.23 -10.49
CA PHE A 256 0.58 7.29 -11.91
C PHE A 256 -0.39 8.12 -12.75
N ALA A 257 -1.71 7.96 -12.56
CA ALA A 257 -2.71 8.72 -13.29
C ALA A 257 -2.71 10.20 -12.90
N THR A 258 -2.57 10.52 -11.62
CA THR A 258 -2.45 11.90 -11.12
C THR A 258 -1.22 12.58 -11.73
N LYS A 259 -0.07 11.89 -11.74
CA LYS A 259 1.14 12.34 -12.43
C LYS A 259 0.91 12.61 -13.92
N ALA A 260 0.22 11.71 -14.63
CA ALA A 260 -0.10 11.87 -16.04
C ALA A 260 -1.02 13.09 -16.30
N ALA A 261 -2.04 13.26 -15.45
CA ALA A 261 -2.97 14.39 -15.50
C ALA A 261 -2.24 15.72 -15.24
N THR A 262 -1.40 15.78 -14.20
CA THR A 262 -0.56 16.95 -13.90
C THR A 262 0.40 17.26 -15.06
N ALA A 263 1.11 16.27 -15.58
CA ALA A 263 2.04 16.47 -16.69
C ALA A 263 1.33 17.05 -17.94
N THR A 264 0.11 16.57 -18.21
CA THR A 264 -0.74 17.08 -19.30
C THR A 264 -1.14 18.54 -19.07
N GLY A 265 -1.57 18.88 -17.84
CA GLY A 265 -1.93 20.25 -17.48
C GLY A 265 -0.74 21.21 -17.51
N LEU A 266 0.43 20.81 -17.01
CA LEU A 266 1.65 21.62 -17.04
C LEU A 266 2.16 21.82 -18.47
N ALA A 267 2.14 20.79 -19.32
CA ALA A 267 2.57 20.88 -20.71
C ALA A 267 1.71 21.86 -21.53
N SER A 268 0.44 22.05 -21.15
CA SER A 268 -0.50 22.98 -21.77
C SER A 268 -0.65 24.31 -21.03
N ALA A 269 0.09 24.50 -19.93
CA ALA A 269 -0.08 25.62 -18.99
C ALA A 269 -1.54 25.84 -18.55
N ASN A 270 -2.27 24.74 -18.34
CA ASN A 270 -3.71 24.76 -18.06
C ASN A 270 -4.14 23.62 -17.11
N LEU A 271 -3.66 23.66 -15.86
CA LEU A 271 -4.10 22.70 -14.83
C LEU A 271 -5.59 22.84 -14.49
N ASN A 272 -6.12 24.06 -14.51
CA ASN A 272 -7.56 24.33 -14.35
C ASN A 272 -8.42 23.65 -15.45
N GLY A 273 -7.85 23.37 -16.62
CA GLY A 273 -8.52 22.62 -17.69
C GLY A 273 -8.56 21.11 -17.45
N VAL A 274 -7.65 20.59 -16.63
CA VAL A 274 -7.61 19.18 -16.19
C VAL A 274 -8.54 19.00 -14.99
N TRP A 275 -8.30 19.70 -13.88
CA TRP A 275 -9.15 19.68 -12.70
C TRP A 275 -10.25 20.72 -12.80
N LYS A 276 -11.34 20.35 -13.48
CA LYS A 276 -12.55 21.16 -13.69
C LYS A 276 -13.80 20.43 -13.19
N GLY A 277 -14.92 21.14 -13.08
CA GLY A 277 -16.21 20.51 -12.76
C GLY A 277 -16.14 19.69 -11.48
N SER A 278 -16.60 18.43 -11.52
CA SER A 278 -16.59 17.55 -10.35
C SER A 278 -15.20 17.19 -9.83
N ALA A 279 -14.13 17.37 -10.62
CA ALA A 279 -12.76 17.15 -10.17
C ALA A 279 -12.24 18.28 -9.27
N ASN A 280 -12.95 19.42 -9.23
CA ASN A 280 -12.57 20.60 -8.46
C ASN A 280 -13.82 21.14 -7.73
N PRO A 281 -14.35 20.39 -6.74
CA PRO A 281 -15.60 20.73 -6.07
C PRO A 281 -15.55 22.10 -5.37
N ASN A 282 -14.36 22.53 -4.95
CA ASN A 282 -14.16 23.78 -4.20
C ASN A 282 -13.77 24.97 -5.09
N SER A 283 -13.77 24.82 -6.43
CA SER A 283 -13.37 25.86 -7.37
C SER A 283 -11.96 26.43 -7.08
N VAL A 284 -11.04 25.56 -6.67
CA VAL A 284 -9.63 25.85 -6.40
C VAL A 284 -8.98 26.41 -7.66
N ASP A 285 -8.30 27.56 -7.56
CA ASP A 285 -7.49 28.07 -8.68
C ASP A 285 -6.11 27.42 -8.69
N LEU A 286 -5.81 26.67 -9.75
CA LEU A 286 -4.55 25.96 -9.94
C LEU A 286 -3.53 26.73 -10.79
N THR A 287 -3.73 28.03 -11.04
CA THR A 287 -2.84 28.84 -11.88
C THR A 287 -1.41 28.91 -11.32
N THR A 288 -1.26 28.91 -10.00
CA THR A 288 0.04 28.98 -9.32
C THR A 288 0.58 27.62 -8.87
N ALA A 289 -0.13 26.53 -9.15
CA ALA A 289 0.30 25.19 -8.74
C ALA A 289 1.69 24.84 -9.30
N TYR A 290 2.48 24.16 -8.48
CA TYR A 290 3.88 23.77 -8.69
C TYR A 290 4.88 24.94 -8.78
N ALA A 291 4.47 26.16 -8.47
CA ALA A 291 5.37 27.30 -8.34
C ALA A 291 6.06 27.28 -6.97
N MET A 292 7.39 27.46 -6.99
CA MET A 292 8.20 27.64 -5.78
C MET A 292 8.47 29.12 -5.55
N GLN A 293 8.41 29.54 -4.28
CA GLN A 293 8.76 30.87 -3.83
C GLN A 293 9.77 30.79 -2.69
N PHE A 294 10.83 31.59 -2.78
CA PHE A 294 11.88 31.72 -1.77
C PHE A 294 11.66 33.03 -1.02
N VAL A 295 11.66 32.97 0.31
CA VAL A 295 11.26 34.08 1.18
C VAL A 295 12.47 34.72 1.84
N SER A 296 13.29 33.92 2.52
CA SER A 296 14.45 34.38 3.26
C SER A 296 15.61 33.40 3.10
N THR A 297 16.82 33.91 3.31
CA THR A 297 18.06 33.12 3.39
C THR A 297 18.87 33.66 4.55
N GLU A 298 19.26 32.76 5.45
CA GLU A 298 20.11 33.07 6.61
C GLU A 298 21.28 32.08 6.66
N THR A 299 22.33 32.40 7.40
CA THR A 299 23.38 31.41 7.66
C THR A 299 22.80 30.28 8.53
N PHE A 300 23.34 29.07 8.38
CA PHE A 300 22.84 27.88 9.09
C PHE A 300 22.61 28.10 10.59
N LYS A 301 23.56 28.75 11.27
CA LYS A 301 23.46 29.01 12.71
C LYS A 301 22.33 29.97 13.04
N THR A 302 22.20 31.06 12.27
CA THR A 302 21.15 32.06 12.49
C THR A 302 19.77 31.46 12.23
N ALA A 303 19.62 30.71 11.14
CA ALA A 303 18.39 30.01 10.82
C ALA A 303 17.97 29.04 11.95
N LEU A 304 18.86 28.15 12.36
CA LEU A 304 18.60 27.20 13.46
C LEU A 304 18.21 27.93 14.75
N THR A 305 18.91 29.01 15.09
CA THR A 305 18.61 29.79 16.29
C THR A 305 17.19 30.36 16.26
N ASN A 306 16.79 30.93 15.12
CA ASN A 306 15.52 31.64 14.93
C ASN A 306 14.34 30.72 14.62
N ASP A 307 14.59 29.45 14.30
CA ASP A 307 13.56 28.50 13.89
C ASP A 307 12.64 28.11 15.06
N VAL A 308 11.40 28.61 15.02
CA VAL A 308 10.37 28.35 16.03
C VAL A 308 9.64 27.03 15.80
N ASP A 309 9.65 26.52 14.56
CA ASP A 309 9.06 25.21 14.25
C ASP A 309 9.98 24.09 14.73
N PHE A 310 11.30 24.31 14.68
CA PHE A 310 12.25 23.44 15.38
C PHE A 310 11.93 23.38 16.87
N ASP A 311 11.69 24.54 17.50
CA ASP A 311 11.41 24.61 18.93
C ASP A 311 10.14 23.84 19.30
N LYS A 312 9.10 23.97 18.47
CA LYS A 312 7.81 23.29 18.68
C LYS A 312 7.89 21.80 18.40
N TYR A 313 8.33 21.40 17.21
CA TYR A 313 8.17 20.02 16.72
C TYR A 313 9.37 19.11 16.99
N ILE A 314 10.57 19.67 17.18
CA ILE A 314 11.79 18.90 17.51
C ILE A 314 12.16 19.07 18.98
N GLY A 315 12.18 20.32 19.47
CA GLY A 315 12.54 20.64 20.86
C GLY A 315 11.43 20.38 21.89
N GLY A 316 10.21 20.07 21.44
CA GLY A 316 9.06 19.75 22.30
C GLY A 316 8.56 20.94 23.15
N GLY A 317 8.92 22.18 22.79
CA GLY A 317 8.51 23.40 23.49
C GLY A 317 9.19 23.67 24.85
N ASP A 318 10.00 22.76 25.36
CA ASP A 318 10.74 22.95 26.62
C ASP A 318 12.08 23.66 26.37
N ALA A 319 12.29 24.81 27.02
CA ALA A 319 13.45 25.67 26.77
C ALA A 319 14.81 24.97 27.00
N ALA A 320 14.89 24.04 27.96
CA ALA A 320 16.12 23.30 28.23
C ALA A 320 16.39 22.24 27.15
N THR A 321 15.33 21.54 26.72
CA THR A 321 15.38 20.54 25.64
C THR A 321 15.73 21.19 24.30
N ILE A 322 15.11 22.33 24.00
CA ILE A 322 15.41 23.18 22.84
C ILE A 322 16.89 23.57 22.83
N ALA A 323 17.38 24.19 23.92
CA ALA A 323 18.76 24.66 24.00
C ALA A 323 19.77 23.51 23.87
N LYS A 324 19.45 22.34 24.44
CA LYS A 324 20.27 21.13 24.31
C LYS A 324 20.30 20.63 22.87
N ALA A 325 19.16 20.55 22.19
CA ALA A 325 19.06 20.05 20.82
C ALA A 325 19.79 20.98 19.83
N LYS A 326 19.49 22.29 19.85
CA LYS A 326 20.16 23.28 19.01
C LYS A 326 21.67 23.33 19.30
N GLY A 327 22.06 23.30 20.57
CA GLY A 327 23.46 23.30 20.98
C GLY A 327 24.24 22.06 20.51
N ALA A 328 23.61 20.88 20.49
CA ALA A 328 24.22 19.65 19.98
C ALA A 328 24.50 19.74 18.47
N ILE A 329 23.52 20.23 17.69
CA ILE A 329 23.67 20.43 16.24
C ILE A 329 24.78 21.47 15.94
N GLU A 330 24.78 22.59 16.66
CA GLU A 330 25.84 23.61 16.51
C GLU A 330 27.23 23.04 16.81
N PHE A 331 27.35 22.22 17.86
CA PHE A 331 28.60 21.58 18.24
C PHE A 331 29.10 20.60 17.17
N MET A 332 28.20 19.80 16.59
CA MET A 332 28.54 18.82 15.53
C MET A 332 29.16 19.49 14.30
N TYR A 333 28.66 20.66 13.91
CA TYR A 333 29.07 21.31 12.66
C TYR A 333 30.07 22.44 12.82
N GLY A 334 30.44 22.76 14.06
CA GLY A 334 31.49 23.74 14.34
C GLY A 334 31.17 25.14 13.84
N ALA A 335 29.88 25.53 13.79
CA ALA A 335 29.35 26.87 13.54
C ALA A 335 30.15 27.76 12.55
N THR A 336 30.56 27.22 11.39
CA THR A 336 31.08 28.04 10.29
C THR A 336 29.95 28.42 9.35
N ASP A 337 29.91 29.67 8.87
CA ASP A 337 28.91 30.19 7.92
C ASP A 337 29.14 29.68 6.48
N ASN A 338 29.25 28.35 6.32
CA ASN A 338 29.53 27.70 5.03
C ASN A 338 28.28 27.05 4.40
N VAL A 339 27.14 27.11 5.09
CA VAL A 339 25.85 26.62 4.61
C VAL A 339 24.82 27.70 4.89
N ASP A 340 24.01 27.98 3.88
CA ASP A 340 22.85 28.85 3.99
C ASP A 340 21.59 28.01 4.11
N VAL A 341 20.62 28.50 4.88
CA VAL A 341 19.30 27.90 5.02
C VAL A 341 18.29 28.92 4.52
N SER A 342 17.50 28.51 3.53
CA SER A 342 16.46 29.33 2.94
C SER A 342 15.09 28.77 3.28
N GLN A 343 14.19 29.65 3.67
CA GLN A 343 12.78 29.34 3.88
C GLN A 343 11.99 29.77 2.64
N GLY A 344 10.93 29.01 2.36
CA GLY A 344 10.03 29.29 1.26
C GLY A 344 8.85 28.35 1.26
N PHE A 345 8.07 28.36 0.19
CA PHE A 345 6.97 27.42 0.00
C PHE A 345 6.84 27.02 -1.46
N VAL A 346 6.21 25.87 -1.67
CA VAL A 346 5.77 25.38 -2.97
C VAL A 346 4.24 25.24 -2.96
N GLN A 347 3.59 25.66 -4.03
CA GLN A 347 2.15 25.51 -4.18
C GLN A 347 1.82 24.10 -4.66
N LEU A 348 1.22 23.25 -3.82
CA LEU A 348 0.92 21.85 -4.17
C LEU A 348 -0.59 21.57 -4.09
N PRO A 349 -1.18 20.92 -5.11
CA PRO A 349 -2.55 20.44 -5.02
C PRO A 349 -2.71 19.46 -3.85
N TYR A 350 -3.78 19.64 -3.08
CA TYR A 350 -4.09 18.82 -1.93
C TYR A 350 -5.46 18.16 -2.10
N TYR A 351 -5.53 16.86 -1.82
CA TYR A 351 -6.66 16.00 -2.15
C TYR A 351 -7.33 15.39 -0.91
N LEU A 352 -6.72 15.53 0.28
CA LEU A 352 -7.33 15.15 1.56
C LEU A 352 -8.33 16.22 2.03
N GLU A 353 -9.29 15.80 2.84
CA GLU A 353 -10.12 16.73 3.61
C GLU A 353 -9.36 17.33 4.80
N THR A 354 -9.65 18.59 5.11
CA THR A 354 -9.06 19.30 6.28
C THR A 354 -10.12 19.77 7.29
N SER A 355 -11.40 19.59 6.93
CA SER A 355 -12.53 19.98 7.77
C SER A 355 -12.51 19.20 9.09
N ALA A 356 -12.96 19.84 10.18
CA ALA A 356 -12.92 19.23 11.51
C ALA A 356 -13.68 17.90 11.62
N THR A 357 -14.65 17.66 10.74
CA THR A 357 -15.51 16.48 10.75
C THR A 357 -15.15 15.42 9.72
N GLU A 358 -14.39 15.77 8.67
CA GLU A 358 -14.15 14.85 7.55
C GLU A 358 -12.68 14.44 7.39
N TRP A 359 -11.73 15.22 7.94
CA TRP A 359 -10.29 14.99 7.75
C TRP A 359 -9.81 13.55 8.07
N ASN A 360 -10.46 12.87 9.02
CA ASN A 360 -10.15 11.50 9.41
C ASN A 360 -11.23 10.47 9.01
N ALA A 361 -12.27 10.88 8.30
CA ALA A 361 -13.41 10.02 7.97
C ALA A 361 -13.63 9.86 6.46
N GLN A 362 -13.25 10.87 5.66
CA GLN A 362 -13.45 10.87 4.23
C GLN A 362 -12.14 10.58 3.49
N PRO A 363 -12.03 9.44 2.78
CA PRO A 363 -10.90 9.17 1.91
C PRO A 363 -10.93 10.07 0.66
N PHE A 364 -9.92 9.92 -0.19
CA PHE A 364 -9.92 10.53 -1.52
C PHE A 364 -11.16 10.13 -2.31
N GLU A 365 -11.80 11.14 -2.87
CA GLU A 365 -12.84 10.98 -3.88
C GLU A 365 -12.24 11.14 -5.27
N SER A 366 -12.74 10.38 -6.23
CA SER A 366 -12.36 10.49 -7.63
C SER A 366 -12.97 11.73 -8.28
N GLY A 367 -12.13 12.43 -9.05
CA GLY A 367 -12.53 13.56 -9.90
C GLY A 367 -13.16 13.12 -11.22
N MET A 368 -13.26 11.83 -11.50
CA MET A 368 -13.84 11.28 -12.72
C MET A 368 -14.83 10.14 -12.41
N PRO A 369 -15.84 9.88 -13.27
CA PRO A 369 -16.69 8.71 -13.11
C PRO A 369 -15.89 7.44 -13.44
N SER A 370 -16.19 6.34 -12.75
CA SER A 370 -15.61 5.02 -13.00
C SER A 370 -15.84 4.56 -14.44
N LEU A 371 -14.74 4.28 -15.14
CA LEU A 371 -14.75 3.69 -16.47
C LEU A 371 -15.46 2.34 -16.50
N ALA A 372 -15.41 1.55 -15.42
CA ALA A 372 -16.14 0.29 -15.30
C ALA A 372 -17.65 0.54 -15.29
N LYS A 373 -18.13 1.50 -14.48
CA LYS A 373 -19.55 1.90 -14.46
C LYS A 373 -20.00 2.48 -15.80
N VAL A 374 -19.18 3.31 -16.44
CA VAL A 374 -19.44 3.86 -17.79
C VAL A 374 -19.57 2.74 -18.82
N SER A 375 -18.64 1.78 -18.82
CA SER A 375 -18.65 0.64 -19.75
C SER A 375 -19.89 -0.24 -19.52
N ASN A 376 -20.27 -0.48 -18.27
CA ASN A 376 -21.49 -1.22 -17.93
C ASN A 376 -22.76 -0.50 -18.39
N ALA A 377 -22.83 0.82 -18.28
CA ALA A 377 -23.95 1.60 -18.79
C ALA A 377 -24.02 1.58 -20.33
N LEU A 378 -22.88 1.62 -21.02
CA LEU A 378 -22.81 1.50 -22.49
C LEU A 378 -23.23 0.12 -23.01
N SER A 379 -22.98 -0.93 -22.23
CA SER A 379 -23.37 -2.31 -22.55
C SER A 379 -24.81 -2.64 -22.14
N ASN A 380 -25.46 -1.81 -21.32
CA ASN A 380 -26.84 -1.99 -20.90
C ASN A 380 -27.80 -1.34 -21.91
N SER A 381 -28.66 -2.14 -22.55
CA SER A 381 -29.63 -1.66 -23.55
C SER A 381 -30.59 -0.59 -23.03
N SER A 382 -30.87 -0.53 -21.72
CA SER A 382 -31.70 0.52 -21.13
C SER A 382 -30.97 1.85 -20.94
N GLU A 383 -29.64 1.83 -20.82
CA GLU A 383 -28.82 3.01 -20.49
C GLU A 383 -27.95 3.49 -21.67
N GLN A 384 -27.68 2.62 -22.64
CA GLN A 384 -26.71 2.84 -23.71
C GLN A 384 -26.91 4.17 -24.43
N ALA A 385 -28.15 4.49 -24.83
CA ALA A 385 -28.45 5.72 -25.56
C ALA A 385 -28.23 6.98 -24.70
N ASN A 386 -28.61 6.93 -23.42
CA ASN A 386 -28.42 8.03 -22.48
C ASN A 386 -26.93 8.27 -22.17
N MET A 387 -26.18 7.19 -21.94
CA MET A 387 -24.75 7.27 -21.64
C MET A 387 -23.95 7.75 -22.86
N ALA A 388 -24.21 7.19 -24.04
CA ALA A 388 -23.54 7.61 -25.28
C ALA A 388 -23.81 9.09 -25.60
N ALA A 389 -25.04 9.58 -25.38
CA ALA A 389 -25.37 10.99 -25.59
C ALA A 389 -24.56 11.93 -24.68
N GLN A 390 -24.43 11.60 -23.38
CA GLN A 390 -23.64 12.40 -22.44
C GLN A 390 -22.15 12.40 -22.78
N LEU A 391 -21.59 11.24 -23.15
CA LEU A 391 -20.17 11.12 -23.54
C LEU A 391 -19.87 11.90 -24.83
N VAL A 392 -20.71 11.77 -25.87
CA VAL A 392 -20.54 12.52 -27.12
C VAL A 392 -20.66 14.03 -26.88
N ALA A 393 -21.60 14.47 -26.03
CA ALA A 393 -21.72 15.88 -25.65
C ALA A 393 -20.46 16.41 -24.91
N ALA A 394 -19.77 15.54 -24.17
CA ALA A 394 -18.48 15.84 -23.55
C ALA A 394 -17.28 15.73 -24.52
N GLY A 395 -17.51 15.41 -25.80
CA GLY A 395 -16.46 15.24 -26.81
C GLY A 395 -15.67 13.93 -26.66
N ILE A 396 -16.30 12.90 -26.09
CA ILE A 396 -15.71 11.57 -25.88
C ILE A 396 -16.12 10.61 -27.00
N ASP A 397 -15.12 9.99 -27.63
CA ASP A 397 -15.27 8.90 -28.57
C ASP A 397 -15.38 7.55 -27.83
N THR A 398 -16.59 7.02 -27.78
CA THR A 398 -16.90 5.76 -27.09
C THR A 398 -16.23 4.54 -27.74
N SER A 399 -15.77 4.62 -28.99
CA SER A 399 -15.15 3.48 -29.69
C SER A 399 -13.73 3.18 -29.21
N ILE A 400 -13.04 4.18 -28.65
CA ILE A 400 -11.66 4.06 -28.15
C ILE A 400 -11.53 4.35 -26.65
N LEU A 401 -12.62 4.74 -25.96
CA LEU A 401 -12.61 5.09 -24.54
C LEU A 401 -12.06 3.96 -23.64
N ALA A 402 -12.34 2.70 -23.98
CA ALA A 402 -11.86 1.57 -23.21
C ALA A 402 -10.32 1.36 -23.31
N THR A 403 -9.67 1.88 -24.35
CA THR A 403 -8.27 1.55 -24.68
C THR A 403 -7.34 2.78 -24.75
N SER A 404 -7.89 3.98 -24.92
CA SER A 404 -7.12 5.22 -25.06
C SER A 404 -7.08 6.01 -23.75
N GLN A 405 -5.90 6.10 -23.13
CA GLN A 405 -5.71 6.91 -21.91
C GLN A 405 -6.02 8.39 -22.13
N THR A 406 -5.67 8.94 -23.30
CA THR A 406 -6.02 10.33 -23.65
C THR A 406 -7.53 10.54 -23.71
N GLU A 407 -8.27 9.54 -24.17
CA GLU A 407 -9.73 9.59 -24.19
C GLU A 407 -10.32 9.46 -22.79
N GLN A 408 -9.75 8.59 -21.95
CA GLN A 408 -10.15 8.43 -20.54
C GLN A 408 -9.93 9.70 -19.73
N LEU A 409 -8.87 10.47 -19.98
CA LEU A 409 -8.62 11.76 -19.30
C LEU A 409 -9.76 12.77 -19.50
N LYS A 410 -10.57 12.67 -20.58
CA LYS A 410 -11.73 13.54 -20.79
C LYS A 410 -12.87 13.28 -19.81
N LEU A 411 -12.85 12.15 -19.10
CA LEU A 411 -13.81 11.85 -18.04
C LEU A 411 -13.60 12.73 -16.79
N ILE A 412 -12.41 13.32 -16.62
CA ILE A 412 -12.11 14.19 -15.48
C ILE A 412 -13.07 15.40 -15.48
N GLY A 413 -13.75 15.57 -14.35
CA GLY A 413 -14.70 16.65 -14.12
C GLY A 413 -16.14 16.37 -14.55
N LEU A 414 -16.44 15.17 -15.08
CA LEU A 414 -17.78 14.81 -15.50
C LEU A 414 -18.64 14.26 -14.36
N ASN A 415 -19.90 14.72 -14.33
CA ASN A 415 -21.00 14.11 -13.59
C ASN A 415 -21.94 13.44 -14.60
N LEU A 416 -21.87 12.12 -14.70
CA LEU A 416 -22.74 11.34 -15.58
C LEU A 416 -23.96 10.84 -14.79
N THR A 417 -25.10 10.76 -15.46
CA THR A 417 -26.37 10.33 -14.86
C THR A 417 -26.95 9.13 -15.60
N LEU A 418 -27.68 8.27 -14.89
CA LEU A 418 -28.50 7.22 -15.47
C LEU A 418 -29.79 7.82 -16.09
N ALA A 419 -30.51 7.02 -16.87
CA ALA A 419 -31.73 7.46 -17.54
C ALA A 419 -32.85 7.93 -16.58
N ASP A 420 -32.79 7.50 -15.31
CA ASP A 420 -33.68 7.95 -14.24
C ASP A 420 -33.24 9.26 -13.56
N GLY A 421 -32.10 9.83 -13.98
CA GLY A 421 -31.54 11.07 -13.46
C GLY A 421 -30.65 10.91 -12.22
N SER A 422 -30.51 9.69 -11.68
CA SER A 422 -29.57 9.44 -10.57
C SER A 422 -28.10 9.49 -11.03
N PRO A 423 -27.15 9.83 -10.15
CA PRO A 423 -25.73 9.79 -10.50
C PRO A 423 -25.29 8.37 -10.88
N LEU A 424 -24.47 8.25 -11.94
CA LEU A 424 -23.86 6.97 -12.33
C LEU A 424 -22.91 6.44 -11.24
N ASP A 425 -22.17 7.35 -10.60
CA ASP A 425 -21.08 7.05 -9.69
C ASP A 425 -21.10 8.02 -8.52
N SER A 426 -22.04 7.81 -7.60
CA SER A 426 -22.22 8.64 -6.39
C SER A 426 -21.09 8.47 -5.39
N GLU A 427 -20.49 7.28 -5.35
CA GLU A 427 -19.50 6.90 -4.33
C GLU A 427 -18.12 7.48 -4.63
N ARG A 428 -17.82 7.78 -5.91
CA ARG A 428 -16.55 8.36 -6.35
C ARG A 428 -15.32 7.62 -5.80
N VAL A 429 -15.38 6.29 -5.70
CA VAL A 429 -14.28 5.49 -5.18
C VAL A 429 -13.07 5.59 -6.10
N LEU A 430 -11.87 5.80 -5.53
CA LEU A 430 -10.62 5.88 -6.29
C LEU A 430 -10.08 4.48 -6.60
N THR A 431 -10.10 4.08 -7.87
CA THR A 431 -9.64 2.77 -8.37
C THR A 431 -8.84 2.93 -9.67
N LYS A 432 -8.34 1.85 -10.29
CA LYS A 432 -7.80 1.88 -11.66
C LYS A 432 -8.80 2.38 -12.70
N TYR A 433 -10.10 2.29 -12.42
CA TYR A 433 -11.16 2.74 -13.33
C TYR A 433 -11.51 4.22 -13.17
N SER A 434 -11.07 4.86 -12.08
CA SER A 434 -11.34 6.25 -11.72
C SER A 434 -10.14 6.87 -10.96
N PRO A 435 -8.91 6.81 -11.48
CA PRO A 435 -7.69 6.92 -10.67
C PRO A 435 -7.27 8.36 -10.32
N VAL A 436 -7.93 9.38 -10.85
CA VAL A 436 -7.56 10.79 -10.64
C VAL A 436 -8.41 11.38 -9.50
N PRO A 437 -7.80 11.87 -8.40
CA PRO A 437 -8.53 12.40 -7.25
C PRO A 437 -9.08 13.82 -7.48
N GLN A 438 -10.10 14.19 -6.72
CA GLN A 438 -10.63 15.55 -6.64
C GLN A 438 -9.67 16.48 -5.90
N VAL A 439 -9.36 17.63 -6.48
CA VAL A 439 -8.57 18.65 -5.77
C VAL A 439 -9.45 19.37 -4.76
N LYS A 440 -9.03 19.39 -3.49
CA LYS A 440 -9.75 19.98 -2.37
C LYS A 440 -9.24 21.39 -2.06
N SER A 441 -7.92 21.58 -2.13
CA SER A 441 -7.27 22.90 -1.97
C SER A 441 -5.96 22.97 -2.74
N LEU A 442 -5.39 24.18 -2.81
CA LEU A 442 -4.02 24.41 -3.24
C LEU A 442 -3.26 24.93 -2.02
N GLU A 443 -2.32 24.14 -1.52
CA GLU A 443 -1.63 24.42 -0.26
C GLU A 443 -0.25 25.04 -0.50
N ALA A 444 0.07 26.07 0.28
CA ALA A 444 1.42 26.61 0.37
C ALA A 444 2.25 25.71 1.30
N VAL A 445 2.88 24.68 0.74
CA VAL A 445 3.71 23.74 1.49
C VAL A 445 5.07 24.36 1.74
N GLU A 446 5.32 24.70 3.00
CA GLU A 446 6.59 25.29 3.44
C GLU A 446 7.75 24.30 3.29
N PHE A 447 8.92 24.84 2.91
CA PHE A 447 10.15 24.06 2.81
C PHE A 447 11.31 24.74 3.54
N LEU A 448 12.25 23.90 3.96
CA LEU A 448 13.62 24.31 4.28
C LEU A 448 14.55 23.88 3.15
N LEU A 449 15.39 24.79 2.68
CA LEU A 449 16.41 24.53 1.68
C LEU A 449 17.80 24.82 2.26
N PHE A 450 18.65 23.81 2.31
CA PHE A 450 20.04 23.92 2.72
C PHE A 450 20.92 23.97 1.47
N THR A 451 21.74 25.00 1.32
CA THR A 451 22.66 25.18 0.18
C THR A 451 24.08 25.51 0.65
N PRO A 452 25.11 25.17 -0.13
CA PRO A 452 26.45 25.67 0.15
C PRO A 452 26.47 27.21 0.14
N ASN A 453 27.15 27.83 1.10
CA ASN A 453 27.38 29.27 1.09
C ASN A 453 28.45 29.63 0.04
N GLY A 454 28.13 30.58 -0.85
CA GLY A 454 29.09 31.10 -1.84
C GLY A 454 29.25 30.31 -3.14
N THR A 455 28.57 29.17 -3.31
CA THR A 455 28.53 28.42 -4.58
C THR A 455 27.12 27.97 -4.91
N ASP A 456 26.77 27.95 -6.19
CA ASP A 456 25.43 27.57 -6.63
C ASP A 456 25.33 26.04 -6.77
N PRO A 457 24.47 25.37 -5.98
CA PRO A 457 24.30 23.93 -6.10
C PRO A 457 23.63 23.58 -7.43
N THR A 458 24.08 22.49 -8.05
CA THR A 458 23.48 21.93 -9.28
C THR A 458 22.59 20.74 -9.00
N ASP A 459 22.90 19.97 -7.95
CA ASP A 459 22.15 18.78 -7.56
C ASP A 459 21.33 19.04 -6.29
N ILE A 460 20.19 18.35 -6.19
CA ILE A 460 19.24 18.50 -5.08
C ILE A 460 18.87 17.12 -4.52
N VAL A 461 18.89 16.99 -3.21
CA VAL A 461 18.28 15.88 -2.47
C VAL A 461 16.96 16.38 -1.89
N ILE A 462 15.86 15.70 -2.24
CA ILE A 462 14.58 15.86 -1.55
C ILE A 462 14.62 14.96 -0.30
N TYR A 463 14.42 15.54 0.87
CA TYR A 463 14.34 14.84 2.14
C TYR A 463 12.90 14.71 2.65
N GLN A 464 12.54 13.52 3.11
CA GLN A 464 11.31 13.29 3.87
C GLN A 464 11.61 12.72 5.26
N HIS A 465 11.04 13.35 6.29
CA HIS A 465 11.22 13.00 7.70
C HIS A 465 10.38 11.78 8.14
N GLY A 466 10.76 11.19 9.28
CA GLY A 466 10.04 10.09 9.94
C GLY A 466 8.73 10.51 10.63
N ILE A 467 7.95 9.52 11.06
CA ILE A 467 6.66 9.75 11.73
C ILE A 467 6.85 10.52 13.03
N THR A 468 5.83 11.32 13.42
CA THR A 468 5.80 12.17 14.63
C THR A 468 6.86 13.28 14.70
N SER A 469 7.63 13.48 13.63
CA SER A 469 8.67 14.51 13.52
C SER A 469 8.32 15.58 12.46
N ALA A 470 9.31 16.35 12.00
CA ALA A 470 9.12 17.46 11.06
C ALA A 470 10.36 17.68 10.16
N LYS A 471 10.22 18.52 9.13
CA LYS A 471 11.25 18.88 8.15
C LYS A 471 12.53 19.42 8.78
N GLU A 472 12.43 20.02 9.97
CA GLU A 472 13.54 20.55 10.76
C GLU A 472 14.54 19.48 11.22
N ASN A 473 14.21 18.19 11.15
CA ASN A 473 15.21 17.12 11.28
C ASN A 473 16.38 17.28 10.30
N ALA A 474 16.16 17.94 9.16
CA ALA A 474 17.21 18.25 8.20
C ALA A 474 18.39 19.02 8.81
N TYR A 475 18.18 19.86 9.84
CA TYR A 475 19.29 20.53 10.51
C TYR A 475 20.33 19.56 11.08
N ALA A 476 19.94 18.33 11.43
CA ALA A 476 20.82 17.35 12.06
C ALA A 476 21.70 16.56 11.06
N PHE A 477 21.57 16.78 9.75
CA PHE A 477 22.40 16.11 8.74
C PHE A 477 22.67 16.91 7.46
N ALA A 478 21.74 17.77 7.02
CA ALA A 478 21.78 18.43 5.72
C ALA A 478 23.02 19.31 5.51
N TYR A 479 23.61 19.79 6.61
CA TYR A 479 24.86 20.55 6.59
C TYR A 479 25.99 19.78 5.87
N ASN A 480 26.10 18.46 6.07
CA ASN A 480 27.16 17.66 5.45
C ASN A 480 26.98 17.55 3.93
N LEU A 481 25.74 17.35 3.46
CA LEU A 481 25.41 17.32 2.02
C LEU A 481 25.62 18.69 1.36
N ALA A 482 25.13 19.76 2.00
CA ALA A 482 25.28 21.13 1.51
C ALA A 482 26.76 21.52 1.38
N ARG A 483 27.61 21.16 2.35
CA ARG A 483 29.05 21.38 2.24
C ARG A 483 29.74 20.56 1.15
N ALA A 484 29.16 19.43 0.77
CA ALA A 484 29.62 18.62 -0.35
C ALA A 484 29.13 19.14 -1.71
N GLY A 485 28.40 20.26 -1.77
CA GLY A 485 27.93 20.86 -3.02
C GLY A 485 26.50 20.48 -3.42
N VAL A 486 25.80 19.67 -2.61
CA VAL A 486 24.47 19.14 -2.91
C VAL A 486 23.42 19.84 -2.04
N ALA A 487 22.41 20.46 -2.64
CA ALA A 487 21.35 21.10 -1.87
C ALA A 487 20.41 20.07 -1.23
N VAL A 488 19.85 20.37 -0.07
CA VAL A 488 18.83 19.53 0.59
C VAL A 488 17.54 20.32 0.74
N LEU A 489 16.45 19.79 0.20
CA LEU A 489 15.12 20.39 0.24
C LEU A 489 14.17 19.50 1.05
N ALA A 490 13.63 20.02 2.15
CA ALA A 490 12.80 19.28 3.09
C ALA A 490 11.42 19.91 3.23
N ILE A 491 10.36 19.08 3.28
CA ILE A 491 8.97 19.48 3.52
C ILE A 491 8.34 18.60 4.60
N ASP A 492 7.28 19.10 5.23
CA ASP A 492 6.49 18.31 6.17
C ASP A 492 5.52 17.36 5.43
N LEU A 493 5.36 16.16 5.98
CA LEU A 493 4.26 15.26 5.62
C LEU A 493 2.91 15.92 5.98
N PRO A 494 1.79 15.55 5.33
CA PRO A 494 0.46 15.90 5.80
C PRO A 494 0.30 15.58 7.30
N ILE A 495 -0.37 16.47 8.04
CA ILE A 495 -0.69 16.28 9.47
C ILE A 495 0.58 16.33 10.37
N HIS A 496 1.75 16.63 9.82
CA HIS A 496 3.00 16.79 10.57
C HIS A 496 3.52 18.23 10.49
N GLY A 497 4.35 18.63 11.46
CA GLY A 497 5.04 19.92 11.46
C GLY A 497 4.08 21.08 11.19
N THR A 498 4.44 21.97 10.28
CA THR A 498 3.61 23.13 9.91
C THR A 498 2.36 22.77 9.09
N ARG A 499 2.21 21.49 8.72
CA ARG A 499 1.01 20.94 8.08
C ARG A 499 0.09 20.19 9.03
N SER A 500 0.34 20.28 10.34
CA SER A 500 -0.64 19.92 11.36
C SER A 500 -1.92 20.74 11.18
N LEU A 501 -3.10 20.11 11.31
CA LEU A 501 -4.37 20.82 11.14
C LEU A 501 -4.69 21.71 12.36
N ASP A 502 -4.27 21.26 13.54
CA ASP A 502 -4.16 22.01 14.80
C ASP A 502 -3.31 21.21 15.79
N ASP A 503 -3.24 21.65 17.06
CA ASP A 503 -2.42 21.00 18.09
C ASP A 503 -2.89 19.60 18.48
N GLN A 504 -4.15 19.22 18.21
CA GLN A 504 -4.70 17.89 18.50
C GLN A 504 -4.74 17.00 17.25
N ARG A 505 -5.06 17.58 16.10
CA ARG A 505 -5.08 16.93 14.78
C ARG A 505 -3.70 17.05 14.16
N SER A 506 -2.73 16.42 14.83
CA SER A 506 -1.32 16.41 14.47
C SER A 506 -0.71 15.06 14.79
N ALA A 507 0.12 14.55 13.87
CA ALA A 507 0.89 13.34 14.06
C ALA A 507 2.06 13.55 15.04
N ASN A 508 2.49 14.81 15.25
CA ASN A 508 3.44 15.15 16.32
C ASN A 508 2.80 15.03 17.71
N ALA A 509 1.47 15.18 17.80
CA ALA A 509 0.71 15.03 19.05
C ALA A 509 0.25 13.58 19.27
N ASP A 510 -0.31 12.93 18.24
CA ASP A 510 -0.71 11.53 18.27
C ASP A 510 -0.45 10.88 16.90
N VAL A 511 0.41 9.86 16.90
CA VAL A 511 0.73 9.05 15.73
C VAL A 511 -0.51 8.49 15.02
N LEU A 512 -1.59 8.23 15.76
CA LEU A 512 -2.84 7.69 15.23
C LEU A 512 -3.61 8.71 14.37
N ALA A 513 -3.31 10.01 14.46
CA ALA A 513 -3.88 11.02 13.57
C ALA A 513 -3.49 10.75 12.11
N TYR A 514 -2.26 10.29 11.87
CA TYR A 514 -1.79 9.94 10.53
C TYR A 514 -2.07 8.48 10.18
N LEU A 515 -1.86 7.54 11.11
CA LEU A 515 -2.08 6.11 10.85
C LEU A 515 -3.56 5.73 10.73
N ASN A 516 -4.47 6.51 11.33
CA ASN A 516 -5.92 6.38 11.28
C ASN A 516 -6.41 4.92 11.25
N LEU A 517 -6.10 4.16 12.30
CA LEU A 517 -6.46 2.74 12.41
C LEU A 517 -7.98 2.50 12.38
N THR A 518 -8.76 3.55 12.63
CA THR A 518 -10.22 3.55 12.56
C THR A 518 -10.77 3.71 11.15
N ASN A 519 -10.01 4.24 10.19
CA ASN A 519 -10.47 4.41 8.81
C ASN A 519 -9.30 4.15 7.85
N LEU A 520 -9.15 2.88 7.47
CA LEU A 520 -8.04 2.38 6.66
C LEU A 520 -7.92 3.08 5.28
N PRO A 521 -9.02 3.43 4.59
CA PRO A 521 -8.94 4.22 3.36
C PRO A 521 -8.30 5.60 3.55
N VAL A 522 -8.60 6.30 4.66
CA VAL A 522 -7.94 7.57 4.98
C VAL A 522 -6.48 7.35 5.37
N ALA A 523 -6.16 6.30 6.13
CA ALA A 523 -4.77 5.95 6.45
C ALA A 523 -3.90 5.76 5.19
N ARG A 524 -4.44 5.01 4.22
CA ARG A 524 -3.85 4.85 2.88
C ARG A 524 -3.70 6.18 2.16
N ASP A 525 -4.68 7.06 2.26
CA ASP A 525 -4.69 8.34 1.55
C ASP A 525 -3.77 9.38 2.17
N ASN A 526 -3.48 9.29 3.48
CA ASN A 526 -2.41 10.04 4.12
C ASN A 526 -1.04 9.70 3.50
N VAL A 527 -0.75 8.40 3.31
CA VAL A 527 0.46 7.93 2.62
C VAL A 527 0.43 8.35 1.13
N ARG A 528 -0.73 8.26 0.48
CA ARG A 528 -0.91 8.65 -0.93
C ARG A 528 -0.64 10.13 -1.15
N GLN A 529 -1.21 11.02 -0.33
CA GLN A 529 -0.96 12.46 -0.39
C GLN A 529 0.52 12.76 -0.15
N SER A 530 1.12 12.11 0.84
CA SER A 530 2.55 12.26 1.12
C SER A 530 3.42 11.90 -0.09
N ALA A 531 3.10 10.79 -0.78
CA ALA A 531 3.81 10.41 -1.99
C ALA A 531 3.58 11.41 -3.13
N LEU A 532 2.35 11.91 -3.29
CA LEU A 532 2.02 12.96 -4.26
C LEU A 532 2.75 14.28 -3.97
N ASP A 533 2.98 14.61 -2.71
CA ASP A 533 3.71 15.81 -2.30
C ASP A 533 5.21 15.70 -2.65
N VAL A 534 5.84 14.55 -2.40
CA VAL A 534 7.23 14.28 -2.84
C VAL A 534 7.34 14.33 -4.36
N MET A 535 6.41 13.68 -5.08
CA MET A 535 6.33 13.74 -6.54
C MET A 535 6.11 15.17 -7.04
N GLY A 536 5.25 15.93 -6.35
CA GLY A 536 4.89 17.30 -6.67
C GLY A 536 6.05 18.27 -6.43
N LEU A 537 6.81 18.09 -5.35
CA LEU A 537 8.03 18.85 -5.07
C LEU A 537 9.07 18.62 -6.17
N ARG A 538 9.26 17.37 -6.59
CA ARG A 538 10.13 17.01 -7.72
C ARG A 538 9.69 17.66 -9.04
N ALA A 539 8.39 17.66 -9.34
CA ALA A 539 7.83 18.35 -10.50
C ALA A 539 8.01 19.87 -10.42
N SER A 540 7.83 20.44 -9.23
CA SER A 540 7.90 21.88 -8.97
C SER A 540 9.27 22.47 -9.25
N LEU A 541 10.36 21.73 -8.96
CA LEU A 541 11.72 22.13 -9.33
C LEU A 541 11.84 22.38 -10.84
N THR A 542 11.32 21.46 -11.65
CA THR A 542 11.39 21.58 -13.12
C THR A 542 10.38 22.58 -13.67
N ALA A 543 9.18 22.65 -13.09
CA ALA A 543 8.16 23.63 -13.48
C ALA A 543 8.62 25.07 -13.18
N SER A 544 9.15 25.30 -11.97
CA SER A 544 9.69 26.59 -11.53
C SER A 544 10.93 27.00 -12.31
N LEU A 545 11.80 26.05 -12.67
CA LEU A 545 12.91 26.29 -13.60
C LEU A 545 12.40 26.81 -14.95
N LYS A 546 11.43 26.12 -15.56
CA LYS A 546 10.84 26.50 -16.86
C LYS A 546 10.13 27.85 -16.81
N ALA A 547 9.53 28.18 -15.66
CA ALA A 547 8.90 29.48 -15.41
C ALA A 547 9.90 30.59 -15.06
N GLY A 548 11.20 30.30 -14.96
CA GLY A 548 12.24 31.27 -14.61
C GLY A 548 12.26 31.68 -13.13
N LEU A 549 11.48 31.02 -12.27
CA LEU A 549 11.35 31.33 -10.85
C LEU A 549 12.62 31.02 -10.05
N LEU A 550 13.46 30.10 -10.54
CA LEU A 550 14.71 29.74 -9.87
C LEU A 550 15.86 30.72 -10.14
N ALA A 551 15.77 31.58 -11.16
CA ALA A 551 16.89 32.40 -11.65
C ALA A 551 17.43 33.41 -10.61
N SER A 552 16.60 33.81 -9.65
CA SER A 552 16.98 34.71 -8.55
C SER A 552 16.93 34.03 -7.18
N SER A 553 16.90 32.70 -7.16
CA SER A 553 16.85 31.88 -5.95
C SER A 553 18.22 31.28 -5.62
N PRO A 554 18.39 30.70 -4.41
CA PRO A 554 19.54 29.85 -4.08
C PRO A 554 19.73 28.64 -5.03
N LEU A 555 18.71 28.27 -5.81
CA LEU A 555 18.76 27.18 -6.80
C LEU A 555 19.03 27.66 -8.23
N LYS A 556 19.56 28.87 -8.44
CA LYS A 556 19.85 29.40 -9.80
C LYS A 556 20.84 28.54 -10.61
N GLY A 557 21.63 27.68 -9.96
CA GLY A 557 22.51 26.71 -10.61
C GLY A 557 21.82 25.41 -11.07
N PHE A 558 20.60 25.13 -10.59
CA PHE A 558 19.87 23.92 -10.94
C PHE A 558 19.30 24.00 -12.36
N ASN A 559 19.67 23.04 -13.21
CA ASN A 559 19.09 22.90 -14.54
C ASN A 559 19.16 21.45 -15.06
N VAL A 560 18.01 20.77 -15.07
CA VAL A 560 17.88 19.38 -15.56
C VAL A 560 18.28 19.21 -17.03
N ALA A 561 18.22 20.27 -17.85
CA ALA A 561 18.64 20.21 -19.25
C ALA A 561 20.17 20.22 -19.42
N THR A 562 20.91 20.62 -18.38
CA THR A 562 22.38 20.63 -18.37
C THR A 562 22.97 19.59 -17.41
N GLY A 563 22.16 18.62 -16.97
CA GLY A 563 22.63 17.45 -16.21
C GLY A 563 22.42 17.51 -14.70
N SER A 564 21.74 18.54 -14.15
CA SER A 564 21.37 18.54 -12.73
C SER A 564 20.52 17.33 -12.36
N GLN A 565 20.82 16.75 -11.22
CA GLN A 565 20.14 15.58 -10.68
C GLN A 565 19.27 15.95 -9.51
N VAL A 566 18.14 15.24 -9.38
CA VAL A 566 17.34 15.25 -8.16
C VAL A 566 17.33 13.84 -7.59
N LYS A 567 17.72 13.72 -6.33
CA LYS A 567 17.87 12.47 -5.59
C LYS A 567 16.89 12.49 -4.40
N PHE A 568 16.63 11.34 -3.82
CA PHE A 568 15.75 11.20 -2.67
C PHE A 568 16.51 10.71 -1.45
N LEU A 569 16.17 11.22 -0.27
CA LEU A 569 16.59 10.71 1.03
C LEU A 569 15.36 10.59 1.94
N GLY A 570 15.11 9.41 2.49
CA GLY A 570 14.01 9.20 3.42
C GLY A 570 14.45 8.42 4.65
N HIS A 571 13.99 8.83 5.82
CA HIS A 571 14.20 8.11 7.08
C HIS A 571 12.87 7.61 7.63
N SER A 572 12.81 6.37 8.13
CA SER A 572 11.61 5.81 8.77
C SER A 572 10.37 5.90 7.85
N LEU A 573 9.26 6.52 8.30
CA LEU A 573 8.08 6.82 7.47
C LEU A 573 8.42 7.60 6.18
N GLY A 574 9.41 8.49 6.23
CA GLY A 574 9.89 9.19 5.04
C GLY A 574 10.47 8.24 4.00
N GLY A 575 11.09 7.14 4.41
CA GLY A 575 11.51 6.05 3.52
C GLY A 575 10.34 5.21 2.98
N ILE A 576 9.28 5.01 3.78
CA ILE A 576 8.05 4.28 3.37
C ILE A 576 7.36 5.07 2.26
N VAL A 577 7.04 6.34 2.53
CA VAL A 577 6.45 7.26 1.56
C VAL A 577 7.38 7.45 0.36
N GLY A 578 8.67 7.62 0.64
CA GLY A 578 9.70 7.90 -0.34
C GLY A 578 9.89 6.80 -1.39
N THR A 579 9.95 5.54 -0.95
CA THR A 579 10.09 4.39 -1.85
C THR A 579 8.92 4.34 -2.83
N THR A 580 7.69 4.52 -2.33
CA THR A 580 6.47 4.58 -3.15
C THR A 580 6.49 5.79 -4.10
N ALA A 581 6.90 6.97 -3.64
CA ALA A 581 6.98 8.18 -4.44
C ALA A 581 8.03 8.06 -5.57
N VAL A 582 9.21 7.52 -5.28
CA VAL A 582 10.29 7.29 -6.26
C VAL A 582 9.86 6.25 -7.28
N ALA A 583 9.21 5.16 -6.84
CA ALA A 583 8.61 4.15 -7.74
C ALA A 583 7.62 4.79 -8.73
N ALA A 584 6.65 5.56 -8.24
CA ALA A 584 5.68 6.24 -9.10
C ALA A 584 6.32 7.31 -10.01
N SER A 585 7.32 8.04 -9.49
CA SER A 585 8.05 9.09 -10.21
C SER A 585 8.88 8.56 -11.37
N ASN A 586 9.49 7.39 -11.23
CA ASN A 586 10.37 6.83 -12.25
C ASN A 586 9.64 5.94 -13.29
N ARG A 587 8.36 5.63 -13.08
CA ARG A 587 7.49 5.04 -14.13
C ARG A 587 7.36 5.97 -15.33
N THR A 588 7.71 5.49 -16.53
CA THR A 588 7.65 6.29 -17.75
C THR A 588 6.21 6.64 -18.16
N LEU A 589 6.00 7.89 -18.55
CA LEU A 589 4.78 8.38 -19.22
C LEU A 589 4.88 8.27 -20.76
N GLY A 590 5.95 7.66 -21.28
CA GLY A 590 6.20 7.59 -22.73
C GLY A 590 6.64 8.92 -23.36
N SER A 591 6.87 9.97 -22.57
CA SER A 591 7.30 11.29 -23.03
C SER A 591 8.52 11.76 -22.22
N ALA A 592 9.62 12.07 -22.90
CA ALA A 592 10.84 12.57 -22.26
C ALA A 592 10.59 13.88 -21.48
N ALA A 593 9.78 14.78 -22.04
CA ALA A 593 9.42 16.04 -21.38
C ALA A 593 8.60 15.81 -20.10
N ALA A 594 7.65 14.88 -20.13
CA ALA A 594 6.85 14.52 -18.95
C ALA A 594 7.69 13.78 -17.91
N ASN A 595 8.55 12.84 -18.34
CA ASN A 595 9.46 12.11 -17.46
C ASN A 595 10.43 13.07 -16.75
N SER A 596 10.95 14.09 -17.45
CA SER A 596 11.90 15.07 -16.86
C SER A 596 11.33 15.85 -15.67
N LEU A 597 10.00 15.97 -15.56
CA LEU A 597 9.33 16.57 -14.40
C LEU A 597 9.52 15.72 -13.14
N TYR A 598 9.54 14.40 -13.26
CA TYR A 598 9.40 13.50 -12.11
C TYR A 598 10.61 12.61 -11.83
N SER A 599 11.46 12.30 -12.81
CA SER A 599 12.52 11.30 -12.60
C SER A 599 13.50 11.70 -11.48
N PHE A 600 13.64 10.79 -10.51
CA PHE A 600 14.75 10.79 -9.54
C PHE A 600 15.95 10.04 -10.11
N SER A 601 17.15 10.47 -9.73
CA SER A 601 18.42 9.89 -10.19
C SER A 601 18.96 8.80 -9.25
N ALA A 602 18.68 8.90 -7.94
CA ALA A 602 18.99 7.89 -6.94
C ALA A 602 18.09 8.05 -5.70
N ALA A 603 18.07 7.03 -4.84
CA ALA A 603 17.37 7.08 -3.56
C ALA A 603 18.23 6.49 -2.41
N ALA A 604 18.31 7.21 -1.30
CA ALA A 604 18.85 6.75 -0.02
C ALA A 604 17.69 6.53 0.97
N ILE A 605 17.62 5.37 1.59
CA ILE A 605 16.50 4.95 2.47
C ILE A 605 17.06 4.43 3.79
N GLU A 606 16.76 5.10 4.89
CA GLU A 606 17.35 4.79 6.20
C GLU A 606 16.27 4.28 7.17
N ASN A 607 16.54 3.14 7.80
CA ASN A 607 15.68 2.55 8.84
C ASN A 607 14.20 2.49 8.45
N SER A 608 13.93 2.03 7.22
CA SER A 608 12.57 1.97 6.66
C SER A 608 12.23 0.55 6.20
N GLY A 609 10.99 0.27 5.83
CA GLY A 609 10.55 -1.09 5.49
C GLY A 609 9.22 -1.10 4.74
N GLY A 610 8.77 -2.30 4.37
CA GLY A 610 7.48 -2.49 3.70
C GLY A 610 6.53 -3.43 4.41
N GLN A 611 5.39 -3.68 3.77
CA GLN A 611 4.23 -4.37 4.35
C GLN A 611 3.75 -3.68 5.64
N ILE A 612 3.38 -2.40 5.51
CA ILE A 612 3.10 -1.41 6.56
C ILE A 612 2.27 -1.99 7.71
N SER A 613 1.19 -2.73 7.43
CA SER A 613 0.32 -3.25 8.49
C SER A 613 1.05 -4.26 9.39
N ASN A 614 1.67 -5.26 8.78
CA ASN A 614 2.40 -6.30 9.50
C ASN A 614 3.68 -5.75 10.15
N LEU A 615 4.34 -4.78 9.50
CA LEU A 615 5.46 -4.02 10.06
C LEU A 615 5.03 -3.30 11.35
N LEU A 616 3.92 -2.56 11.33
CA LEU A 616 3.42 -1.84 12.50
C LEU A 616 3.01 -2.79 13.62
N LEU A 617 2.35 -3.91 13.31
CA LEU A 617 1.97 -4.93 14.31
C LEU A 617 3.17 -5.67 14.90
N GLY A 618 4.24 -5.83 14.12
CA GLY A 618 5.51 -6.45 14.53
C GLY A 618 6.48 -5.51 15.21
N SER A 619 6.25 -4.19 15.15
CA SER A 619 7.06 -3.16 15.80
C SER A 619 7.00 -3.30 17.34
N THR A 620 8.13 -3.15 18.02
CA THR A 620 8.17 -3.12 19.49
C THR A 620 7.65 -1.78 20.02
N GLU A 621 7.86 -0.71 19.26
CA GLU A 621 7.37 0.63 19.60
C GLU A 621 5.88 0.77 19.31
N PHE A 622 5.46 0.53 18.07
CA PHE A 622 4.08 0.78 17.63
C PHE A 622 3.14 -0.41 17.83
N GLY A 623 3.64 -1.64 17.78
CA GLY A 623 2.82 -2.86 17.82
C GLY A 623 1.86 -2.91 19.01
N PRO A 624 2.30 -2.67 20.26
CA PRO A 624 1.39 -2.65 21.40
C PRO A 624 0.29 -1.57 21.32
N GLN A 625 0.57 -0.39 20.75
CA GLN A 625 -0.43 0.68 20.60
C GLN A 625 -1.46 0.35 19.51
N VAL A 626 -1.01 -0.24 18.40
CA VAL A 626 -1.91 -0.75 17.34
C VAL A 626 -2.78 -1.87 17.91
N LYS A 627 -2.16 -2.85 18.58
CA LYS A 627 -2.86 -3.99 19.21
C LYS A 627 -3.87 -3.53 20.26
N HIS A 628 -3.53 -2.52 21.07
CA HIS A 628 -4.50 -1.90 21.99
C HIS A 628 -5.74 -1.41 21.25
N SER A 629 -5.55 -0.61 20.19
CA SER A 629 -6.64 0.02 19.44
C SER A 629 -7.54 -1.03 18.78
N VAL A 630 -6.93 -2.04 18.14
CA VAL A 630 -7.67 -3.15 17.50
C VAL A 630 -8.39 -4.02 18.54
N ALA A 631 -7.75 -4.31 19.67
CA ALA A 631 -8.34 -5.14 20.72
C ALA A 631 -9.54 -4.48 21.39
N LEU A 632 -9.55 -3.13 21.51
CA LEU A 632 -10.71 -2.37 22.02
C LEU A 632 -11.96 -2.58 21.17
N SER A 633 -11.83 -2.59 19.84
CA SER A 633 -12.96 -2.81 18.94
C SER A 633 -13.31 -4.28 18.75
N ALA A 634 -12.31 -5.16 18.79
CA ALA A 634 -12.49 -6.58 18.44
C ALA A 634 -12.96 -7.45 19.62
N SER A 635 -12.79 -7.02 20.87
CA SER A 635 -13.07 -7.86 22.04
C SER A 635 -13.64 -7.09 23.23
N THR A 636 -14.88 -7.43 23.61
CA THR A 636 -15.53 -6.92 24.82
C THR A 636 -14.79 -7.27 26.11
N GLU A 637 -14.12 -8.43 26.15
CA GLU A 637 -13.30 -8.85 27.28
C GLU A 637 -12.10 -7.92 27.49
N TYR A 638 -11.30 -7.70 26.44
CA TYR A 638 -10.23 -6.71 26.44
C TYR A 638 -10.73 -5.30 26.77
N ALA A 639 -11.85 -4.85 26.19
CA ALA A 639 -12.42 -3.54 26.50
C ALA A 639 -12.78 -3.41 28.00
N GLY A 640 -13.32 -4.47 28.60
CA GLY A 640 -13.56 -4.57 30.04
C GLY A 640 -12.25 -4.52 30.86
N PHE A 641 -11.24 -5.27 30.43
CA PHE A 641 -9.90 -5.24 31.03
C PHE A 641 -9.30 -3.82 30.99
N ALA A 642 -9.33 -3.17 29.83
CA ALA A 642 -8.77 -1.84 29.64
C ALA A 642 -9.47 -0.80 30.53
N THR A 643 -10.80 -0.85 30.59
CA THR A 643 -11.61 0.02 31.47
C THR A 643 -11.24 -0.17 32.95
N ALA A 644 -10.98 -1.41 33.38
CA ALA A 644 -10.67 -1.72 34.77
C ALA A 644 -9.21 -1.44 35.16
N ASN A 645 -8.26 -1.55 34.23
CA ASN A 645 -6.82 -1.61 34.56
C ASN A 645 -5.98 -0.48 33.95
N CYS A 646 -6.48 0.24 32.93
CA CYS A 646 -5.64 1.12 32.11
C CYS A 646 -5.87 2.63 32.30
N GLY A 647 -6.68 3.06 33.26
CA GLY A 647 -7.10 4.46 33.39
C GLY A 647 -5.98 5.52 33.46
N SER A 648 -4.76 5.14 33.87
CA SER A 648 -3.57 6.02 33.85
C SER A 648 -2.42 5.51 32.97
N LEU A 649 -2.63 4.41 32.25
CA LEU A 649 -1.61 3.79 31.40
C LEU A 649 -1.72 4.36 29.98
N SER A 650 -0.58 4.52 29.30
CA SER A 650 -0.59 4.69 27.84
C SER A 650 -1.19 3.45 27.16
N SER A 651 -1.67 3.58 25.92
CA SER A 651 -2.17 2.47 25.12
C SER A 651 -1.16 1.32 25.03
N LYS A 652 0.12 1.64 24.80
CA LYS A 652 1.24 0.68 24.80
C LYS A 652 1.33 -0.10 26.12
N GLN A 653 1.40 0.62 27.24
CA GLN A 653 1.49 0.00 28.58
C GLN A 653 0.24 -0.83 28.92
N CYS A 654 -0.94 -0.36 28.52
CA CYS A 654 -2.20 -1.08 28.73
C CYS A 654 -2.18 -2.46 28.07
N TYR A 655 -1.82 -2.51 26.78
CA TYR A 655 -1.76 -3.78 26.05
C TYR A 655 -0.64 -4.69 26.55
N GLN A 656 0.54 -4.16 26.86
CA GLN A 656 1.63 -4.95 27.47
C GLN A 656 1.21 -5.56 28.81
N THR A 657 0.45 -4.81 29.62
CA THR A 657 -0.07 -5.30 30.90
C THR A 657 -1.09 -6.42 30.69
N PHE A 658 -1.98 -6.31 29.70
CA PHE A 658 -2.87 -7.40 29.31
C PHE A 658 -2.08 -8.62 28.87
N GLU A 659 -1.16 -8.45 27.91
CA GLU A 659 -0.41 -9.55 27.31
C GLU A 659 0.46 -10.32 28.32
N ALA A 660 1.01 -9.64 29.33
CA ALA A 660 1.77 -10.26 30.41
C ALA A 660 0.89 -11.15 31.32
N ASN A 661 -0.40 -10.88 31.43
CA ASN A 661 -1.32 -11.55 32.37
C ASN A 661 -2.39 -12.42 31.67
N ALA A 662 -2.53 -12.30 30.34
CA ALA A 662 -3.52 -13.02 29.56
C ALA A 662 -3.21 -14.52 29.50
N THR A 663 -4.26 -15.33 29.61
CA THR A 663 -4.24 -16.77 29.36
C THR A 663 -3.93 -17.07 27.89
N ALA A 664 -3.51 -18.30 27.60
CA ALA A 664 -3.28 -18.73 26.21
C ALA A 664 -4.52 -18.57 25.31
N ALA A 665 -5.71 -18.85 25.85
CA ALA A 665 -6.97 -18.69 25.11
C ALA A 665 -7.26 -17.22 24.78
N GLN A 666 -7.10 -16.31 25.74
CA GLN A 666 -7.25 -14.87 25.51
C GLN A 666 -6.25 -14.35 24.46
N LYS A 667 -4.99 -14.83 24.52
CA LYS A 667 -3.98 -14.49 23.51
C LYS A 667 -4.35 -15.01 22.12
N ALA A 668 -4.87 -16.24 22.02
CA ALA A 668 -5.33 -16.80 20.75
C ALA A 668 -6.47 -15.97 20.13
N THR A 669 -7.46 -15.57 20.94
CA THR A 669 -8.55 -14.66 20.50
C THR A 669 -7.99 -13.34 19.96
N MET A 670 -7.01 -12.74 20.66
CA MET A 670 -6.41 -11.48 20.21
C MET A 670 -5.59 -11.67 18.93
N THR A 671 -4.79 -12.73 18.84
CA THR A 671 -4.02 -13.07 17.63
C THR A 671 -4.93 -13.21 16.41
N ALA A 672 -6.07 -13.89 16.53
CA ALA A 672 -7.03 -14.02 15.43
C ALA A 672 -7.59 -12.65 15.00
N ALA A 673 -7.94 -11.79 15.97
CA ALA A 673 -8.40 -10.43 15.68
C ALA A 673 -7.33 -9.59 14.96
N PHE A 674 -6.07 -9.68 15.38
CA PHE A 674 -4.97 -8.96 14.74
C PHE A 674 -4.67 -9.47 13.34
N GLN A 675 -4.78 -10.79 13.09
CA GLN A 675 -4.58 -11.36 11.76
C GLN A 675 -5.68 -10.89 10.78
N GLN A 676 -6.94 -10.86 11.23
CA GLN A 676 -8.05 -10.34 10.43
C GLN A 676 -7.87 -8.84 10.13
N PHE A 677 -7.51 -8.06 11.14
CA PHE A 677 -7.19 -6.64 10.95
C PHE A 677 -6.00 -6.45 10.00
N ALA A 678 -4.92 -7.22 10.16
CA ALA A 678 -3.74 -7.13 9.31
C ALA A 678 -4.06 -7.43 7.85
N TYR A 679 -4.89 -8.44 7.61
CA TYR A 679 -5.34 -8.79 6.26
C TYR A 679 -6.10 -7.64 5.61
N ALA A 680 -7.08 -7.07 6.30
CA ALA A 680 -7.87 -5.95 5.78
C ALA A 680 -7.03 -4.68 5.60
N ALA A 681 -6.24 -4.32 6.62
CA ALA A 681 -5.37 -3.14 6.60
C ALA A 681 -4.32 -3.23 5.48
N GLN A 682 -3.64 -4.37 5.35
CA GLN A 682 -2.64 -4.53 4.29
C GLN A 682 -3.28 -4.57 2.90
N THR A 683 -4.46 -5.19 2.74
CA THR A 683 -5.20 -5.14 1.46
C THR A 683 -5.52 -3.70 1.06
N VAL A 684 -5.85 -2.83 2.01
CA VAL A 684 -6.13 -1.41 1.69
C VAL A 684 -4.84 -0.62 1.43
N LEU A 685 -3.77 -0.92 2.17
CA LEU A 685 -2.49 -0.21 2.11
C LEU A 685 -1.58 -0.63 0.95
N ASP A 686 -1.74 -1.84 0.42
CA ASP A 686 -0.91 -2.39 -0.66
C ASP A 686 -0.85 -1.45 -1.89
N THR A 687 -1.90 -0.66 -2.18
CA THR A 687 -1.85 0.35 -3.26
C THR A 687 -0.74 1.40 -3.11
N VAL A 688 -0.27 1.66 -1.88
CA VAL A 688 0.73 2.67 -1.51
C VAL A 688 1.91 2.08 -0.70
N ASP A 689 1.90 0.79 -0.43
CA ASP A 689 2.93 0.09 0.33
C ASP A 689 4.27 0.07 -0.44
N PRO A 690 5.41 0.33 0.21
CA PRO A 690 6.68 0.36 -0.49
C PRO A 690 7.13 -1.03 -0.97
N PHE A 691 6.72 -2.13 -0.32
CA PHE A 691 7.06 -3.49 -0.78
C PHE A 691 6.39 -3.81 -2.12
N THR A 692 5.10 -3.53 -2.25
CA THR A 692 4.34 -3.75 -3.49
C THR A 692 4.79 -2.78 -4.59
N ASN A 693 5.05 -1.51 -4.25
CA ASN A 693 5.51 -0.51 -5.21
C ASN A 693 6.98 -0.71 -5.65
N ALA A 694 7.81 -1.40 -4.86
CA ALA A 694 9.20 -1.75 -5.23
C ALA A 694 9.29 -2.56 -6.52
N ALA A 695 8.22 -3.26 -6.93
CA ALA A 695 8.16 -3.92 -8.24
C ALA A 695 8.39 -2.97 -9.42
N TYR A 696 8.04 -1.68 -9.29
CA TYR A 696 8.30 -0.66 -10.32
C TYR A 696 9.71 -0.08 -10.26
N LEU A 697 10.50 -0.44 -9.24
CA LEU A 697 11.90 -0.06 -9.09
C LEU A 697 12.86 -1.17 -9.51
N VAL A 698 12.37 -2.34 -9.90
CA VAL A 698 13.19 -3.49 -10.26
C VAL A 698 12.92 -3.92 -11.69
N ALA A 699 13.98 -4.12 -12.46
CA ALA A 699 13.92 -4.72 -13.79
C ALA A 699 15.01 -5.79 -13.89
N SER A 700 14.64 -6.99 -14.34
CA SER A 700 15.57 -8.13 -14.47
C SER A 700 16.34 -8.45 -13.18
N GLY A 701 15.69 -8.29 -12.02
CA GLY A 701 16.29 -8.59 -10.71
C GLY A 701 17.31 -7.57 -10.20
N SER A 702 17.31 -6.34 -10.72
CA SER A 702 18.13 -5.24 -10.16
C SER A 702 17.38 -3.90 -10.19
N PRO A 703 17.76 -2.94 -9.33
CA PRO A 703 17.17 -1.61 -9.33
C PRO A 703 17.29 -0.89 -10.68
N VAL A 704 16.25 -0.16 -11.07
CA VAL A 704 16.22 0.67 -12.30
C VAL A 704 16.94 2.02 -12.15
N LEU A 705 17.33 2.36 -10.92
CA LEU A 705 18.15 3.50 -10.53
C LEU A 705 19.01 3.11 -9.33
N PRO A 706 20.13 3.81 -9.04
CA PRO A 706 20.90 3.56 -7.83
C PRO A 706 20.08 3.71 -6.54
N ILE A 707 20.22 2.74 -5.64
CA ILE A 707 19.57 2.71 -4.33
C ILE A 707 20.57 2.34 -3.24
N TYR A 708 20.61 3.15 -2.19
CA TYR A 708 21.29 2.87 -0.94
C TYR A 708 20.25 2.71 0.16
N MET A 709 20.37 1.65 0.96
CA MET A 709 19.49 1.41 2.08
C MET A 709 20.28 1.07 3.34
N GLY A 710 19.90 1.64 4.48
CA GLY A 710 20.51 1.37 5.79
C GLY A 710 19.52 0.72 6.76
N GLN A 711 20.02 -0.19 7.58
CA GLN A 711 19.28 -0.85 8.66
C GLN A 711 20.10 -0.84 9.95
N VAL A 712 19.45 -0.62 11.08
CA VAL A 712 20.02 -0.90 12.41
C VAL A 712 19.54 -2.27 12.90
N GLN A 713 20.46 -3.09 13.39
CA GLN A 713 20.15 -4.38 14.00
C GLN A 713 19.24 -4.19 15.22
N GLY A 714 18.13 -4.92 15.26
CA GLY A 714 17.21 -4.89 16.40
C GLY A 714 16.41 -3.59 16.53
N ASP A 715 16.28 -2.82 15.44
CA ASP A 715 15.43 -1.63 15.37
C ASP A 715 14.02 -1.91 15.92
N ASP A 716 13.65 -1.16 16.97
CA ASP A 716 12.43 -1.34 17.74
C ASP A 716 11.20 -0.70 17.07
N THR A 717 11.43 0.23 16.15
CA THR A 717 10.42 1.07 15.51
C THR A 717 10.05 0.47 14.16
N VAL A 718 11.05 0.25 13.30
CA VAL A 718 10.90 -0.46 12.03
C VAL A 718 11.65 -1.80 12.12
N PRO A 719 10.95 -2.91 12.39
CA PRO A 719 11.60 -4.20 12.57
C PRO A 719 12.35 -4.61 11.31
N ASN A 720 13.50 -5.27 11.50
CA ASN A 720 14.30 -5.78 10.39
C ASN A 720 13.54 -6.85 9.59
N THR A 721 12.83 -7.73 10.30
CA THR A 721 11.89 -8.74 9.79
C THR A 721 10.75 -8.95 10.81
N VAL A 722 9.60 -9.45 10.36
CA VAL A 722 8.48 -9.82 11.26
C VAL A 722 8.15 -11.30 11.12
N ALA A 723 8.01 -11.99 12.25
CA ALA A 723 7.67 -13.41 12.27
C ALA A 723 6.29 -13.65 11.61
N ASN A 724 6.21 -14.67 10.75
CA ASN A 724 5.01 -15.05 9.99
C ASN A 724 4.49 -13.98 9.00
N ALA A 725 5.27 -12.94 8.72
CA ALA A 725 4.99 -11.93 7.70
C ALA A 725 6.25 -11.72 6.84
N PRO A 726 6.47 -12.57 5.82
CA PRO A 726 7.76 -12.66 5.12
C PRO A 726 8.16 -11.40 4.34
N PHE A 727 7.21 -10.48 4.11
CA PHE A 727 7.41 -9.24 3.37
C PHE A 727 7.55 -8.01 4.27
N ALA A 728 7.36 -8.17 5.59
CA ALA A 728 7.37 -7.07 6.54
C ALA A 728 8.76 -6.76 7.10
N GLY A 729 9.11 -5.47 7.02
CA GLY A 729 10.34 -4.91 7.60
C GLY A 729 11.35 -4.41 6.57
N THR A 730 12.52 -4.02 7.08
CA THR A 730 13.62 -3.44 6.29
C THR A 730 14.29 -4.47 5.38
N THR A 731 14.64 -5.65 5.90
CA THR A 731 15.35 -6.68 5.15
C THR A 731 14.53 -7.26 3.98
N PRO A 732 13.22 -7.55 4.13
CA PRO A 732 12.41 -8.00 2.98
C PRO A 732 12.31 -6.97 1.87
N LEU A 733 12.15 -5.68 2.20
CA LEU A 733 12.13 -4.60 1.19
C LEU A 733 13.47 -4.49 0.46
N ALA A 734 14.60 -4.50 1.17
CA ALA A 734 15.94 -4.48 0.57
C ALA A 734 16.18 -5.71 -0.35
N THR A 735 15.68 -6.87 0.07
CA THR A 735 15.75 -8.12 -0.72
C THR A 735 14.91 -8.01 -1.99
N LYS A 736 13.68 -7.49 -1.91
CA LYS A 736 12.80 -7.25 -3.07
C LYS A 736 13.46 -6.33 -4.08
N LEU A 737 14.17 -5.30 -3.61
CA LEU A 737 14.92 -4.36 -4.43
C LEU A 737 16.20 -4.97 -5.04
N GLY A 738 16.63 -6.16 -4.62
CA GLY A 738 17.83 -6.82 -5.13
C GLY A 738 19.14 -6.14 -4.68
N LEU A 739 19.15 -5.54 -3.49
CA LEU A 739 20.31 -4.83 -2.94
C LEU A 739 21.36 -5.82 -2.40
N LYS A 740 22.62 -5.45 -2.51
CA LYS A 740 23.76 -6.20 -1.99
C LYS A 740 23.96 -5.88 -0.51
N VAL A 741 23.95 -6.93 0.32
CA VAL A 741 24.25 -6.79 1.76
C VAL A 741 25.70 -6.37 1.97
N VAL A 742 25.90 -5.34 2.80
CA VAL A 742 27.18 -4.86 3.31
C VAL A 742 27.12 -4.87 4.84
N ASP A 743 27.95 -5.71 5.46
CA ASP A 743 27.98 -5.94 6.90
C ASP A 743 29.42 -6.26 7.38
N SER A 744 29.61 -6.64 8.65
CA SER A 744 30.95 -6.96 9.19
C SER A 744 31.62 -8.15 8.50
N SER A 745 30.85 -9.03 7.86
CA SER A 745 31.33 -10.20 7.11
C SER A 745 31.69 -9.87 5.65
N ASN A 746 31.07 -8.83 5.09
CA ASN A 746 31.33 -8.34 3.73
C ASN A 746 31.23 -6.82 3.66
N THR A 747 32.37 -6.14 3.79
CA THR A 747 32.46 -4.67 3.77
C THR A 747 32.58 -4.07 2.36
N SER A 748 32.45 -4.88 1.30
CA SER A 748 32.64 -4.42 -0.07
C SER A 748 31.30 -3.98 -0.69
N PRO A 749 31.05 -2.68 -0.92
CA PRO A 749 29.83 -2.23 -1.59
C PRO A 749 29.81 -2.66 -3.07
N ASP A 750 28.61 -2.68 -3.65
CA ASP A 750 28.35 -2.71 -5.10
C ASP A 750 28.60 -1.33 -5.73
N GLY A 751 28.28 -0.27 -4.99
CA GLY A 751 28.27 1.11 -5.42
C GLY A 751 26.84 1.59 -5.63
N ALA A 752 26.10 0.96 -6.54
CA ALA A 752 24.80 1.48 -6.97
C ALA A 752 23.59 0.80 -6.30
N LYS A 753 23.76 -0.32 -5.59
CA LYS A 753 22.64 -1.10 -5.02
C LYS A 753 23.04 -1.73 -3.70
N ASP A 754 23.22 -0.91 -2.68
CA ASP A 754 23.83 -1.30 -1.41
C ASP A 754 22.80 -1.33 -0.28
N PHE A 755 22.88 -2.35 0.55
CA PHE A 755 22.11 -2.51 1.78
C PHE A 755 23.07 -2.66 2.97
N VAL A 756 23.31 -1.58 3.70
CA VAL A 756 24.25 -1.55 4.82
C VAL A 756 23.54 -1.87 6.13
N LYS A 757 24.11 -2.82 6.87
CA LYS A 757 23.60 -3.25 8.18
C LYS A 757 24.51 -2.74 9.30
N PHE A 758 23.96 -1.92 10.16
CA PHE A 758 24.62 -1.34 11.34
C PHE A 758 24.29 -2.15 12.59
N SER A 759 25.23 -2.27 13.51
CA SER A 759 25.04 -3.06 14.74
C SER A 759 24.05 -2.42 15.72
N ASP A 760 23.64 -3.21 16.71
CA ASP A 760 22.66 -2.89 17.76
C ASP A 760 23.07 -1.79 18.75
N VAL A 761 24.28 -1.23 18.61
CA VAL A 761 24.70 -0.04 19.33
C VAL A 761 23.96 1.20 18.81
N ALA A 762 23.67 1.24 17.51
CA ALA A 762 22.78 2.25 16.95
C ALA A 762 21.32 1.98 17.32
N ALA A 763 20.48 2.98 17.14
CA ALA A 763 19.04 2.92 17.30
C ALA A 763 18.33 3.54 16.09
N HIS A 764 17.00 3.44 16.04
CA HIS A 764 16.17 3.81 14.87
C HIS A 764 16.50 5.20 14.26
N SER A 765 16.65 6.22 15.11
CA SER A 765 16.94 7.61 14.70
C SER A 765 18.41 7.99 14.77
N THR A 766 19.34 7.04 15.00
CA THR A 766 20.78 7.31 15.04
C THR A 766 21.29 7.92 13.73
N PHE A 767 20.67 7.61 12.59
CA PHE A 767 20.92 8.33 11.34
C PHE A 767 20.75 9.85 11.53
N VAL A 768 19.62 10.29 12.09
CA VAL A 768 19.31 11.71 12.29
C VAL A 768 20.15 12.32 13.41
N ILE A 769 20.20 11.70 14.57
CA ILE A 769 20.95 12.18 15.74
C ILE A 769 21.27 11.01 16.70
N PRO A 770 22.43 11.02 17.39
CA PRO A 770 22.71 9.99 18.40
C PRO A 770 21.63 9.92 19.49
N GLN A 771 21.21 8.70 19.83
CA GLN A 771 20.11 8.43 20.76
C GLN A 771 20.58 7.98 22.15
N ASP A 772 21.84 7.51 22.31
CA ASP A 772 22.33 7.16 23.64
C ASP A 772 22.40 8.39 24.55
N LYS A 773 21.73 8.30 25.69
CA LYS A 773 21.70 9.33 26.73
C LYS A 773 22.36 8.86 28.02
N THR A 774 22.91 7.65 28.05
CA THR A 774 23.47 7.04 29.27
C THR A 774 24.90 7.52 29.55
N THR A 775 25.57 8.08 28.54
CA THR A 775 26.95 8.56 28.63
C THR A 775 27.08 10.01 28.16
N PRO A 776 28.14 10.75 28.57
CA PRO A 776 28.39 12.12 28.09
C PRO A 776 28.73 12.22 26.59
N THR A 777 29.28 11.15 26.02
CA THR A 777 29.54 11.00 24.58
C THR A 777 28.76 9.78 24.11
N PRO A 778 27.63 9.97 23.41
CA PRO A 778 26.73 8.89 23.06
C PRO A 778 27.45 7.69 22.45
N LEU A 779 27.16 6.49 22.93
CA LEU A 779 27.79 5.26 22.45
C LEU A 779 27.59 5.05 20.93
N ASP A 780 26.47 5.53 20.40
CA ASP A 780 26.10 5.44 18.98
C ASP A 780 26.59 6.63 18.14
N ALA A 781 27.40 7.54 18.69
CA ALA A 781 27.96 8.66 17.95
C ALA A 781 28.83 8.22 16.76
N GLY A 782 29.57 7.11 16.89
CA GLY A 782 30.35 6.54 15.80
C GLY A 782 29.49 6.01 14.65
N HIS A 783 28.35 5.39 14.99
CA HIS A 783 27.36 4.92 14.02
C HIS A 783 26.71 6.08 13.29
N HIS A 784 26.28 7.12 14.02
CA HIS A 784 25.73 8.34 13.43
C HIS A 784 26.69 8.94 12.39
N VAL A 785 27.98 9.12 12.75
CA VAL A 785 28.99 9.64 11.82
C VAL A 785 29.16 8.74 10.59
N SER A 786 29.17 7.41 10.78
CA SER A 786 29.31 6.45 9.68
C SER A 786 28.11 6.50 8.72
N MET A 787 26.88 6.45 9.25
CA MET A 787 25.64 6.56 8.46
C MET A 787 25.62 7.86 7.65
N GLN A 788 25.95 8.99 8.29
CA GLN A 788 26.01 10.29 7.62
C GLN A 788 27.08 10.35 6.53
N THR A 789 28.26 9.76 6.78
CA THR A 789 29.35 9.72 5.80
C THR A 789 28.94 8.89 4.58
N GLN A 790 28.31 7.75 4.78
CA GLN A 790 27.86 6.86 3.70
C GLN A 790 26.72 7.47 2.89
N ALA A 791 25.73 8.10 3.54
CA ALA A 791 24.66 8.79 2.85
C ALA A 791 25.18 9.95 1.99
N VAL A 792 26.14 10.74 2.49
CA VAL A 792 26.80 11.80 1.72
C VAL A 792 27.57 11.23 0.54
N ASP A 793 28.42 10.23 0.77
CA ASP A 793 29.22 9.56 -0.26
C ASP A 793 28.32 9.04 -1.41
N PHE A 794 27.23 8.35 -1.07
CA PHE A 794 26.26 7.87 -2.05
C PHE A 794 25.52 9.01 -2.77
N LEU A 795 25.04 10.03 -2.07
CA LEU A 795 24.18 11.07 -2.65
C LEU A 795 24.94 12.12 -3.48
N ILE A 796 26.27 12.19 -3.41
CA ILE A 796 27.06 13.03 -4.33
C ILE A 796 27.07 12.39 -5.72
N ASP A 797 27.49 11.13 -5.83
CA ASP A 797 27.82 10.49 -7.11
C ASP A 797 26.92 9.31 -7.50
N ASN A 798 25.85 9.05 -6.74
CA ASN A 798 24.98 7.87 -6.84
C ASN A 798 25.73 6.54 -6.66
N ALA A 799 26.82 6.56 -5.89
CA ALA A 799 27.67 5.40 -5.68
C ALA A 799 28.26 5.39 -4.28
N LEU A 800 28.11 4.28 -3.56
CA LEU A 800 28.76 4.06 -2.27
C LEU A 800 30.18 3.52 -2.48
N THR A 801 31.18 4.21 -1.96
CA THR A 801 32.59 3.85 -2.07
C THR A 801 33.04 3.00 -0.90
N SER A 802 34.02 2.10 -1.11
CA SER A 802 34.56 1.29 -0.02
C SER A 802 35.25 2.13 1.08
N GLY A 803 35.61 3.38 0.79
CA GLY A 803 36.28 4.27 1.73
C GLY A 803 35.36 4.87 2.79
N SER A 804 34.04 4.91 2.53
CA SER A 804 33.04 5.39 3.51
C SER A 804 32.58 4.29 4.48
N ILE A 805 32.86 3.02 4.17
CA ILE A 805 32.48 1.88 5.01
C ILE A 805 33.39 1.77 6.23
N THR A 806 32.80 1.90 7.42
CA THR A 806 33.48 1.72 8.70
C THR A 806 33.11 0.37 9.33
N GLY A 807 33.97 -0.63 9.21
CA GLY A 807 33.66 -2.01 9.64
C GLY A 807 33.31 -2.18 11.12
N SER A 808 33.78 -1.30 12.01
CA SER A 808 33.53 -1.41 13.46
C SER A 808 32.12 -1.03 13.90
N VAL A 809 31.29 -0.49 13.00
CA VAL A 809 29.90 -0.11 13.29
C VAL A 809 28.87 -1.00 12.61
N LEU A 810 29.32 -2.01 11.85
CA LEU A 810 28.47 -2.91 11.09
C LEU A 810 27.97 -4.07 11.95
N GLU A 811 26.81 -4.62 11.58
CA GLU A 811 26.21 -5.83 12.16
C GLU A 811 27.12 -7.05 12.04
#